data_AF-A0A929CR84-F1
#
_entry.id   AF-A0A929CR84-F1
#
_cell.length_a   1.000
_cell.length_b   1.000
_cell.length_c   1.000
_cell.angle_alpha   90.00
_cell.angle_beta   90.00
_cell.angle_gamma   90.00
#
_symmetry.space_group_name_H-M   'P 1'
#
loop_
_entity.id
_entity.type
_entity.pdbx_description
1 polymer ?
#
loop_
_entity_poly.entity_id
_entity_poly.type
_entity_poly.pdbx_seq_one_letter_code
_entity_poly.pdbx_strand_id
1 'polypeptide(L)'
;MIFIFIFLFSFSKIIGQEYNKRPVKNLKHHMTAEEAKFKHLIGQDFTTSPPPNGPVRNVAEFERMQGVLIRYPFGIPYAVIKEMAENIMVVTIVEDQSEEDYVLNQYNSNGVNTANCEFLHAPTNSYWTRDYGPWYIFDGEGNPGIVDFPYNRPRPLDDEIPVEMANYLGINVYGMDIIHTGGNYMTDGLGISSSTELVWEENPSLSHTQIDQLMNDYLGIETYHVVPDPNITYIDHIDCWGKFLDVDKVLIREVPVSHSQYDEIEATAAYYASQLSSFGVPYEVYRVFTPNDQPYTNSLILNRKVLVPIMGSSWDDDAIQAYQDAMPGYEIIGCTGGWASSDALHCRTKGIADIGMLYIHHLPLLGSQPDLPDYQIQAEITAHSNLPVYSDSVFLIFKINGGINDTILMSYLGGKTWSGILSNPGWGNEIAYYIFAADQSGRNETHPFIGAPDPHIFYVGEPSYPDISVNPSSFEVTLLTNDSTVEQLSLSNLGQMELDFDIDKQYIFNKAKAYCSSSGGGSDEFILNVTIGSINNTTGQSFYADYTSISTDVNAGESYPVTITNGDTNWPADECGIWVDWNQNEDFYDDAPVIVSGSPGVGPYTADIVPPVDAMPGPTRMRVQIIYNQTPDPCIASFLYGEVEDYTLNVNSDFTDWLTIDPISGNVSGQGTTNINLTFNSTGMDEGDYYADVIINCNDPDQPQIIIPVHMIVTGARFVDIKVFLEGPFSGIEMTNDLNVAGYLPLDQPYDIEPWNYNGTESVTVIPDSDIIDWILIEYRDTTDALSAIGATSIGRQAAFLLKDGSVVDLDGTSILQFNKSVIHQLFTVVWHRNHLGVISANALVESGGVYNYDFTTGSGQAYGSFSQKEIVSGIWGLYSGDGNCDGYINDSDKSNIWESQAGAAGYFTGDFNMDCDVDNIDKNDIWIPNEGMGSQVPD
;
A
#
# COMPACT_ATOMS: atom_id res chain seq x y z
N MET A 1 72.46 6.93 4.17
CA MET A 1 72.40 8.37 3.87
C MET A 1 71.00 8.81 4.22
N ILE A 2 70.85 9.52 5.33
CA ILE A 2 69.55 9.91 5.91
C ILE A 2 68.99 11.06 5.07
N PHE A 3 67.81 10.90 4.48
CA PHE A 3 67.04 12.00 3.89
C PHE A 3 65.79 12.23 4.74
N ILE A 4 65.78 13.38 5.40
CA ILE A 4 64.67 13.93 6.18
C ILE A 4 63.75 14.64 5.19
N PHE A 5 62.50 14.18 5.04
CA PHE A 5 61.43 14.94 4.40
C PHE A 5 60.70 15.74 5.47
N ILE A 6 60.80 17.06 5.38
CA ILE A 6 60.06 18.02 6.21
C ILE A 6 58.71 18.24 5.51
N PHE A 7 57.62 17.74 6.10
CA PHE A 7 56.26 18.13 5.72
C PHE A 7 55.95 19.49 6.37
N LEU A 8 55.72 20.51 5.52
CA LEU A 8 55.14 21.78 5.93
C LEU A 8 53.65 21.58 6.18
N PHE A 9 53.23 21.58 7.45
CA PHE A 9 51.82 21.71 7.81
C PHE A 9 51.33 23.13 7.47
N SER A 10 50.48 23.24 6.45
CA SER A 10 49.65 24.41 6.24
C SER A 10 48.49 24.36 7.22
N PHE A 11 48.57 25.10 8.33
CA PHE A 11 47.40 25.38 9.16
C PHE A 11 46.49 26.34 8.40
N SER A 12 45.49 25.80 7.69
CA SER A 12 44.36 26.58 7.24
C SER A 12 43.52 26.94 8.47
N LYS A 13 43.36 28.25 8.70
CA LYS A 13 42.46 28.80 9.72
C LYS A 13 41.05 28.26 9.49
N ILE A 14 40.52 27.54 10.48
CA ILE A 14 39.08 27.33 10.63
C ILE A 14 38.48 28.72 10.86
N ILE A 15 37.71 29.21 9.89
CA ILE A 15 36.87 30.40 10.06
C ILE A 15 35.65 29.90 10.83
N GLY A 16 35.55 30.29 12.10
CA GLY A 16 34.35 30.04 12.89
C GLY A 16 33.17 30.76 12.25
N GLN A 17 32.19 29.99 11.78
CA GLN A 17 30.89 30.46 11.35
C GLN A 17 29.89 30.20 12.50
N GLU A 18 29.01 31.16 12.77
CA GLU A 18 28.10 31.12 13.92
C GLU A 18 27.10 29.95 13.84
N TYR A 19 27.05 29.16 14.90
CA TYR A 19 26.24 27.95 15.06
C TYR A 19 24.87 28.29 15.64
N ASN A 20 23.79 27.89 14.98
CA ASN A 20 22.44 27.97 15.54
C ASN A 20 22.01 26.58 16.03
N LYS A 21 21.88 26.41 17.36
CA LYS A 21 21.30 25.20 17.95
C LYS A 21 19.82 25.08 17.57
N ARG A 22 19.40 23.90 17.09
CA ARG A 22 18.01 23.61 16.69
C ARG A 22 17.09 23.59 17.92
N PRO A 23 15.88 24.18 17.86
CA PRO A 23 14.88 23.99 18.91
C PRO A 23 14.24 22.59 18.81
N VAL A 24 13.98 21.98 19.97
CA VAL A 24 13.36 20.65 20.12
C VAL A 24 11.98 20.57 19.44
N LYS A 25 11.75 19.54 18.63
CA LYS A 25 10.43 19.23 18.02
C LYS A 25 9.75 18.04 18.69
N ASN A 26 8.42 18.05 18.69
CA ASN A 26 7.60 16.89 19.07
C ASN A 26 7.47 15.96 17.87
N LEU A 27 8.02 14.74 17.95
CA LEU A 27 7.75 13.69 16.97
C LEU A 27 6.37 13.04 17.22
N LYS A 28 5.67 12.71 16.13
CA LYS A 28 4.36 12.01 16.13
C LYS A 28 4.48 10.49 16.22
N HIS A 29 5.68 9.94 16.04
CA HIS A 29 5.96 8.52 16.07
C HIS A 29 5.83 7.86 17.45
N HIS A 30 5.59 6.55 17.48
CA HIS A 30 5.50 5.75 18.70
C HIS A 30 6.86 5.70 19.42
N MET A 31 6.88 6.10 20.69
CA MET A 31 8.05 6.00 21.56
C MET A 31 7.66 5.22 22.80
N THR A 32 8.61 4.46 23.35
CA THR A 32 8.41 3.89 24.69
C THR A 32 8.18 5.00 25.71
N ALA A 33 7.49 4.69 26.80
CA ALA A 33 7.24 5.66 27.87
C ALA A 33 8.54 6.22 28.48
N GLU A 34 9.62 5.44 28.41
CA GLU A 34 10.98 5.83 28.77
C GLU A 34 11.57 6.82 27.76
N GLU A 35 11.58 6.50 26.47
CA GLU A 35 12.10 7.37 25.41
C GLU A 35 11.35 8.71 25.34
N ALA A 36 10.04 8.70 25.55
CA ALA A 36 9.21 9.89 25.56
C ALA A 36 9.70 10.95 26.58
N LYS A 37 10.33 10.54 27.69
CA LYS A 37 10.92 11.45 28.71
C LYS A 37 12.15 12.19 28.18
N PHE A 38 12.80 11.64 27.16
CA PHE A 38 14.07 12.13 26.61
C PHE A 38 13.92 12.77 25.23
N LYS A 39 12.70 13.01 24.72
CA LYS A 39 12.44 13.68 23.42
C LYS A 39 13.26 14.96 23.19
N HIS A 40 13.59 15.68 24.26
CA HIS A 40 14.42 16.89 24.21
C HIS A 40 15.89 16.67 23.81
N LEU A 41 16.36 15.42 23.74
CA LEU A 41 17.71 15.06 23.31
C LEU A 41 17.83 14.87 21.79
N ILE A 42 16.71 14.78 21.06
CA ILE A 42 16.71 14.56 19.60
C ILE A 42 17.37 15.74 18.89
N GLY A 43 18.40 15.46 18.10
CA GLY A 43 19.18 16.48 17.38
C GLY A 43 19.90 17.47 18.30
N GLN A 44 20.12 17.14 19.58
CA GLN A 44 20.78 18.04 20.53
C GLN A 44 22.22 18.36 20.12
N ASP A 45 22.94 17.34 19.66
CA ASP A 45 24.37 17.40 19.35
C ASP A 45 24.62 17.45 17.83
N PHE A 46 23.58 17.23 17.02
CA PHE A 46 23.59 17.40 15.56
C PHE A 46 24.01 18.81 15.12
N THR A 47 24.84 18.86 14.07
CA THR A 47 25.35 20.12 13.50
C THR A 47 25.06 20.20 12.00
N THR A 48 24.24 21.19 11.61
CA THR A 48 23.98 21.50 10.19
C THR A 48 25.23 22.04 9.49
N SER A 49 25.45 21.67 8.23
CA SER A 49 26.47 22.28 7.36
C SER A 49 25.83 22.84 6.09
N PRO A 50 26.59 23.48 5.18
CA PRO A 50 26.20 23.58 3.77
C PRO A 50 26.23 22.19 3.09
N PRO A 51 25.48 22.00 1.99
CA PRO A 51 25.54 20.76 1.21
C PRO A 51 26.93 20.56 0.55
N PRO A 52 27.27 19.32 0.15
CA PRO A 52 28.44 19.05 -0.68
C PRO A 52 28.41 19.81 -2.02
N ASN A 53 29.56 19.97 -2.65
CA ASN A 53 29.61 20.51 -4.01
C ASN A 53 28.96 19.51 -4.98
N GLY A 54 27.99 19.94 -5.78
CA GLY A 54 27.34 19.09 -6.78
C GLY A 54 28.17 18.86 -8.05
N PRO A 55 27.81 17.86 -8.89
CA PRO A 55 26.72 16.90 -8.66
C PRO A 55 27.09 15.91 -7.54
N VAL A 56 26.14 15.68 -6.63
CA VAL A 56 26.30 14.71 -5.54
C VAL A 56 25.72 13.37 -5.98
N ARG A 57 26.30 12.26 -5.51
CA ARG A 57 25.77 10.92 -5.76
C ARG A 57 25.76 10.11 -4.48
N ASN A 58 24.59 9.64 -4.06
CA ASN A 58 24.46 8.67 -2.98
C ASN A 58 24.82 7.25 -3.45
N VAL A 59 25.43 6.47 -2.56
CA VAL A 59 25.87 5.11 -2.83
C VAL A 59 24.76 4.12 -2.46
N ALA A 60 24.34 3.30 -3.42
CA ALA A 60 23.35 2.25 -3.21
C ALA A 60 23.91 1.06 -2.44
N GLU A 61 23.02 0.27 -1.81
CA GLU A 61 23.45 -0.88 -1.00
C GLU A 61 24.07 -2.01 -1.83
N PHE A 62 23.63 -2.17 -3.07
CA PHE A 62 24.14 -3.17 -4.03
C PHE A 62 25.44 -2.74 -4.74
N GLU A 63 26.00 -1.57 -4.42
CA GLU A 63 27.33 -1.17 -4.89
C GLU A 63 28.47 -1.75 -4.03
N ARG A 64 29.72 -1.49 -4.43
CA ARG A 64 30.91 -1.98 -3.75
C ARG A 64 31.01 -1.46 -2.30
N MET A 65 30.93 -2.38 -1.35
CA MET A 65 31.21 -2.14 0.07
C MET A 65 32.60 -2.65 0.46
N GLN A 66 33.39 -1.81 1.13
CA GLN A 66 34.69 -2.22 1.70
C GLN A 66 34.55 -2.91 3.07
N GLY A 67 33.41 -2.71 3.74
CA GLY A 67 33.13 -3.32 5.02
C GLY A 67 31.67 -3.22 5.44
N VAL A 68 31.39 -3.62 6.67
CA VAL A 68 30.08 -3.53 7.32
C VAL A 68 30.27 -3.05 8.76
N LEU A 69 29.41 -2.12 9.18
CA LEU A 69 29.37 -1.54 10.51
C LEU A 69 28.33 -2.25 11.38
N ILE A 70 28.78 -2.78 12.50
CA ILE A 70 27.95 -3.42 13.54
C ILE A 70 28.34 -2.88 14.91
N ARG A 71 27.52 -3.14 15.93
CA ARG A 71 27.73 -2.58 17.28
C ARG A 71 27.69 -3.65 18.35
N TYR A 72 28.60 -3.56 19.33
CA TYR A 72 28.57 -4.30 20.58
C TYR A 72 27.99 -3.42 21.72
N PRO A 73 27.15 -3.95 22.63
CA PRO A 73 26.57 -5.31 22.68
C PRO A 73 25.76 -5.70 21.44
N PHE A 74 25.95 -6.94 20.99
CA PHE A 74 25.44 -7.42 19.71
C PHE A 74 23.93 -7.63 19.71
N GLY A 75 23.27 -7.08 18.68
CA GLY A 75 21.92 -7.46 18.26
C GLY A 75 21.90 -8.58 17.21
N ILE A 76 23.07 -9.07 16.77
CA ILE A 76 23.18 -10.10 15.72
C ILE A 76 23.98 -11.32 16.22
N PRO A 77 23.69 -12.53 15.72
CA PRO A 77 24.43 -13.73 16.11
C PRO A 77 25.85 -13.76 15.57
N TYR A 78 26.76 -14.40 16.31
CA TYR A 78 28.16 -14.60 15.86
C TYR A 78 28.27 -15.36 14.54
N ALA A 79 27.31 -16.23 14.20
CA ALA A 79 27.29 -16.92 12.91
C ALA A 79 27.19 -15.93 11.73
N VAL A 80 26.35 -14.90 11.87
CA VAL A 80 26.21 -13.84 10.86
C VAL A 80 27.47 -12.98 10.80
N ILE A 81 28.05 -12.62 11.95
CA ILE A 81 29.32 -11.88 12.01
C ILE A 81 30.44 -12.65 11.31
N LYS A 82 30.52 -13.96 11.56
CA LYS A 82 31.49 -14.85 10.93
C LYS A 82 31.31 -14.87 9.41
N GLU A 83 30.07 -14.98 8.94
CA GLU A 83 29.73 -15.00 7.51
C GLU A 83 30.18 -13.72 6.80
N MET A 84 29.91 -12.55 7.39
CA MET A 84 30.37 -11.26 6.85
C MET A 84 31.91 -11.16 6.83
N ALA A 85 32.57 -11.60 7.91
CA ALA A 85 34.03 -11.54 8.04
C ALA A 85 34.80 -12.48 7.09
N GLU A 86 34.12 -13.32 6.30
CA GLU A 86 34.78 -14.15 5.29
C GLU A 86 35.40 -13.33 4.16
N ASN A 87 34.73 -12.25 3.72
CA ASN A 87 35.09 -11.55 2.49
C ASN A 87 35.23 -10.03 2.63
N ILE A 88 34.73 -9.43 3.70
CA ILE A 88 34.77 -7.98 3.90
C ILE A 88 35.21 -7.62 5.33
N MET A 89 35.62 -6.38 5.54
CA MET A 89 35.97 -5.88 6.86
C MET A 89 34.71 -5.72 7.73
N VAL A 90 34.69 -6.32 8.92
CA VAL A 90 33.65 -6.07 9.93
C VAL A 90 34.18 -5.03 10.91
N VAL A 91 33.64 -3.81 10.86
CA VAL A 91 33.95 -2.75 11.81
C VAL A 91 32.95 -2.83 12.96
N THR A 92 33.44 -3.12 14.16
CA THR A 92 32.59 -3.23 15.36
C THR A 92 32.73 -1.99 16.23
N ILE A 93 31.63 -1.31 16.49
CA ILE A 93 31.58 -0.22 17.46
C ILE A 93 31.64 -0.79 18.87
N VAL A 94 32.57 -0.28 19.67
CA VAL A 94 32.77 -0.61 21.09
C VAL A 94 33.02 0.68 21.87
N GLU A 95 32.66 0.73 23.14
CA GLU A 95 32.83 1.95 23.95
C GLU A 95 34.30 2.26 24.23
N ASP A 96 35.10 1.23 24.51
CA ASP A 96 36.52 1.38 24.88
C ASP A 96 37.37 0.13 24.60
N GLN A 97 38.65 0.20 24.93
CA GLN A 97 39.60 -0.90 24.78
C GLN A 97 39.21 -2.16 25.57
N SER A 98 38.53 -2.03 26.71
CA SER A 98 38.11 -3.19 27.50
C SER A 98 37.02 -3.98 26.78
N GLU A 99 36.08 -3.29 26.13
CA GLU A 99 35.07 -3.93 25.29
C GLU A 99 35.70 -4.55 24.03
N GLU A 100 36.64 -3.86 23.39
CA GLU A 100 37.40 -4.43 22.27
C GLU A 100 38.07 -5.76 22.65
N ASP A 101 38.82 -5.78 23.75
CA ASP A 101 39.52 -6.98 24.23
C ASP A 101 38.53 -8.13 24.50
N TYR A 102 37.35 -7.80 25.04
CA TYR A 102 36.29 -8.78 25.27
C TYR A 102 35.72 -9.32 23.95
N VAL A 103 35.34 -8.44 23.02
CA VAL A 103 34.77 -8.81 21.72
C VAL A 103 35.76 -9.64 20.92
N LEU A 104 37.04 -9.24 20.89
CA LEU A 104 38.09 -9.98 20.19
C LEU A 104 38.23 -11.42 20.73
N ASN A 105 38.11 -11.61 22.05
CA ASN A 105 38.08 -12.94 22.65
C ASN A 105 36.82 -13.73 22.24
N GLN A 106 35.66 -13.09 22.13
CA GLN A 106 34.43 -13.73 21.65
C GLN A 106 34.53 -14.13 20.17
N TYR A 107 35.08 -13.25 19.32
CA TYR A 107 35.30 -13.51 17.90
C TYR A 107 36.23 -14.71 17.69
N ASN A 108 37.37 -14.74 18.39
CA ASN A 108 38.27 -15.89 18.36
C ASN A 108 37.59 -17.19 18.81
N SER A 109 36.78 -17.12 19.88
CA SER A 109 36.09 -18.30 20.43
C SER A 109 34.98 -18.83 19.52
N ASN A 110 34.36 -17.96 18.71
CA ASN A 110 33.31 -18.32 17.76
C ASN A 110 33.82 -18.53 16.32
N GLY A 111 35.14 -18.46 16.10
CA GLY A 111 35.75 -18.71 14.80
C GLY A 111 35.49 -17.63 13.76
N VAL A 112 35.25 -16.38 14.19
CA VAL A 112 35.21 -15.21 13.31
C VAL A 112 36.62 -14.93 12.80
N ASN A 113 36.76 -14.57 11.52
CA ASN A 113 38.05 -14.23 10.94
C ASN A 113 38.52 -12.84 11.42
N THR A 114 39.28 -12.79 12.52
CA THR A 114 39.74 -11.53 13.12
C THR A 114 40.72 -10.75 12.25
N ALA A 115 41.24 -11.31 11.15
CA ALA A 115 42.02 -10.54 10.18
C ALA A 115 41.15 -9.56 9.38
N ASN A 116 39.84 -9.81 9.33
CA ASN A 116 38.82 -8.97 8.72
C ASN A 116 37.92 -8.33 9.80
N CYS A 117 38.50 -7.97 10.95
CA CYS A 117 37.79 -7.24 12.00
C CYS A 117 38.57 -6.01 12.44
N GLU A 118 37.88 -4.89 12.51
CA GLU A 118 38.38 -3.61 13.01
C GLU A 118 37.39 -3.04 14.04
N PHE A 119 37.82 -2.05 14.80
CA PHE A 119 37.03 -1.48 15.90
C PHE A 119 36.95 0.04 15.81
N LEU A 120 35.74 0.56 16.01
CA LEU A 120 35.47 1.99 16.19
C LEU A 120 35.21 2.24 17.67
N HIS A 121 36.07 3.01 18.34
CA HIS A 121 35.90 3.36 19.76
C HIS A 121 34.97 4.57 19.88
N ALA A 122 33.69 4.30 20.12
CA ALA A 122 32.67 5.33 20.29
C ALA A 122 31.55 4.83 21.22
N PRO A 123 31.12 5.66 22.20
CA PRO A 123 29.98 5.32 23.03
C PRO A 123 28.70 5.31 22.18
N THR A 124 27.76 4.42 22.50
CA THR A 124 26.50 4.23 21.74
C THR A 124 25.35 3.93 22.70
N ASN A 125 24.12 4.27 22.31
CA ASN A 125 22.92 3.90 23.04
C ASN A 125 22.37 2.54 22.58
N SER A 126 22.50 2.18 21.31
CA SER A 126 21.85 0.99 20.75
C SER A 126 22.66 0.26 19.68
N TYR A 127 22.13 -0.87 19.18
CA TYR A 127 22.77 -1.69 18.14
C TYR A 127 22.18 -1.53 16.74
N TRP A 128 21.21 -0.62 16.55
CA TRP A 128 20.54 -0.41 15.28
C TRP A 128 21.38 0.47 14.34
N THR A 129 22.58 0.00 13.97
CA THR A 129 23.55 0.76 13.14
C THR A 129 22.99 1.17 11.79
N ARG A 130 21.90 0.57 11.33
CA ARG A 130 21.17 1.00 10.14
C ARG A 130 20.57 2.40 10.29
N ASP A 131 19.92 2.62 11.42
CA ASP A 131 19.04 3.75 11.63
C ASP A 131 19.80 5.06 11.80
N TYR A 132 20.86 5.02 12.62
CA TYR A 132 21.71 6.18 12.90
C TYR A 132 23.01 6.18 12.09
N GLY A 133 23.25 5.13 11.30
CA GLY A 133 24.53 4.93 10.60
C GLY A 133 24.74 5.92 9.45
N PRO A 134 26.00 6.07 9.02
CA PRO A 134 26.41 7.04 8.00
C PRO A 134 25.79 6.78 6.63
N TRP A 135 25.33 7.82 5.93
CA TRP A 135 24.92 7.73 4.52
C TRP A 135 26.05 8.21 3.61
N TYR A 136 26.55 7.33 2.75
CA TYR A 136 27.76 7.61 1.97
C TYR A 136 27.46 8.30 0.65
N ILE A 137 28.21 9.35 0.31
CA ILE A 137 28.11 10.07 -0.95
C ILE A 137 29.47 10.23 -1.63
N PHE A 138 29.45 10.52 -2.92
CA PHE A 138 30.55 11.18 -3.61
C PHE A 138 30.11 12.58 -4.05
N ASP A 139 30.94 13.58 -3.79
CA ASP A 139 30.69 14.96 -4.24
C ASP A 139 31.07 15.17 -5.73
N GLY A 140 30.81 16.35 -6.26
CA GLY A 140 31.07 16.73 -7.65
C GLY A 140 32.56 16.79 -8.02
N GLU A 141 33.44 16.77 -7.02
CA GLU A 141 34.89 16.62 -7.21
C GLU A 141 35.33 15.14 -7.16
N GLY A 142 34.42 14.23 -6.83
CA GLY A 142 34.65 12.80 -6.69
C GLY A 142 35.21 12.41 -5.32
N ASN A 143 35.16 13.30 -4.33
CA ASN A 143 35.60 12.97 -2.97
C ASN A 143 34.50 12.19 -2.21
N PRO A 144 34.86 11.15 -1.45
CA PRO A 144 33.91 10.48 -0.57
C PRO A 144 33.50 11.38 0.60
N GLY A 145 32.26 11.25 1.03
CA GLY A 145 31.72 11.93 2.20
C GLY A 145 30.62 11.13 2.88
N ILE A 146 30.24 11.59 4.07
CA ILE A 146 29.09 11.10 4.83
C ILE A 146 28.08 12.24 4.94
N VAL A 147 26.82 11.95 4.64
CA VAL A 147 25.69 12.78 5.04
C VAL A 147 25.20 12.28 6.38
N ASP A 148 25.22 13.18 7.35
CA ASP A 148 24.68 13.03 8.69
C ASP A 148 23.31 13.72 8.77
N PHE A 149 22.44 13.21 9.63
CA PHE A 149 21.09 13.71 9.84
C PHE A 149 20.70 13.52 11.30
N PRO A 150 19.89 14.41 11.89
CA PRO A 150 19.43 14.23 13.26
C PRO A 150 18.55 12.97 13.36
N TYR A 151 19.04 11.97 14.09
CA TYR A 151 18.37 10.69 14.28
C TYR A 151 17.03 10.88 15.02
N ASN A 152 15.98 10.25 14.51
CA ASN A 152 14.61 10.35 15.04
C ASN A 152 14.35 9.65 16.39
N ARG A 153 15.40 9.31 17.14
CA ARG A 153 15.30 8.76 18.50
C ARG A 153 16.07 9.63 19.49
N PRO A 154 15.65 9.68 20.77
CA PRO A 154 16.34 10.44 21.81
C PRO A 154 17.62 9.71 22.28
N ARG A 155 18.52 9.44 21.34
CA ARG A 155 19.73 8.62 21.48
C ARG A 155 20.94 9.41 20.97
N PRO A 156 21.39 10.42 21.72
CA PRO A 156 22.42 11.35 21.24
C PRO A 156 23.79 10.71 21.01
N LEU A 157 24.08 9.55 21.62
CA LEU A 157 25.34 8.84 21.38
C LEU A 157 25.30 8.06 20.06
N ASP A 158 24.11 7.61 19.65
CA ASP A 158 23.91 6.98 18.33
C ASP A 158 23.99 8.04 17.22
N ASP A 159 23.41 9.23 17.46
CA ASP A 159 23.37 10.39 16.55
C ASP A 159 24.79 10.90 16.17
N GLU A 160 25.81 10.65 17.00
CA GLU A 160 27.18 11.10 16.74
C GLU A 160 28.01 10.10 15.90
N ILE A 161 27.52 8.86 15.70
CA ILE A 161 28.30 7.82 15.02
C ILE A 161 28.68 8.15 13.58
N PRO A 162 27.85 8.83 12.76
CA PRO A 162 28.28 9.30 11.44
C PRO A 162 29.55 10.17 11.48
N VAL A 163 29.69 11.02 12.50
CA VAL A 163 30.88 11.88 12.69
C VAL A 163 32.09 11.05 13.10
N GLU A 164 31.93 10.12 14.04
CA GLU A 164 33.02 9.21 14.44
C GLU A 164 33.48 8.32 13.28
N MET A 165 32.55 7.87 12.43
CA MET A 165 32.89 7.10 11.24
C MET A 165 33.59 7.96 10.17
N ALA A 166 33.20 9.23 10.01
CA ALA A 166 33.89 10.16 9.12
C ALA A 166 35.36 10.38 9.57
N ASN A 167 35.58 10.53 10.88
CA ASN A 167 36.92 10.62 11.46
C ASN A 167 37.73 9.34 11.26
N TYR A 168 37.10 8.18 11.44
CA TYR A 168 37.71 6.86 11.22
C TYR A 168 38.20 6.68 9.78
N LEU A 169 37.37 7.05 8.80
CA LEU A 169 37.69 6.94 7.38
C LEU A 169 38.55 8.10 6.86
N GLY A 170 38.63 9.21 7.60
CA GLY A 170 39.31 10.43 7.18
C GLY A 170 38.62 11.15 6.02
N ILE A 171 37.29 11.19 6.03
CA ILE A 171 36.44 11.80 4.98
C ILE A 171 35.57 12.93 5.53
N ASN A 172 34.94 13.70 4.64
CA ASN A 172 34.09 14.82 5.04
C ASN A 172 32.74 14.32 5.59
N VAL A 173 32.14 15.12 6.49
CA VAL A 173 30.76 14.95 6.97
C VAL A 173 29.94 16.20 6.64
N TYR A 174 28.69 15.99 6.22
CA TYR A 174 27.75 17.04 5.85
C TYR A 174 26.44 16.84 6.62
N GLY A 175 26.04 17.83 7.42
CA GLY A 175 24.84 17.74 8.26
C GLY A 175 23.60 18.25 7.54
N MET A 176 22.74 17.33 7.11
CA MET A 176 21.44 17.58 6.46
C MET A 176 20.34 17.79 7.51
N ASP A 177 19.64 18.93 7.48
CA ASP A 177 18.65 19.29 8.52
C ASP A 177 17.26 18.61 8.36
N ILE A 178 17.25 17.31 8.06
CA ILE A 178 16.03 16.48 8.00
C ILE A 178 16.12 15.46 9.13
N ILE A 179 15.12 15.41 10.01
CA ILE A 179 15.02 14.30 10.97
C ILE A 179 14.78 13.02 10.18
N HIS A 180 15.62 12.01 10.37
CA HIS A 180 15.53 10.77 9.61
C HIS A 180 15.96 9.54 10.43
N THR A 181 15.80 8.39 9.79
CA THR A 181 16.32 7.08 10.18
C THR A 181 16.70 6.29 8.92
N GLY A 182 17.83 5.61 8.92
CA GLY A 182 18.33 4.83 7.78
C GLY A 182 17.54 3.56 7.46
N GLY A 183 16.75 3.02 8.39
CA GLY A 183 15.82 1.92 8.10
C GLY A 183 14.65 2.36 7.22
N ASN A 184 14.30 3.65 7.28
CA ASN A 184 13.28 4.25 6.44
C ASN A 184 13.87 4.91 5.17
N TYR A 185 15.03 4.48 4.67
CA TYR A 185 15.65 5.07 3.48
C TYR A 185 16.38 4.04 2.64
N MET A 186 16.18 4.10 1.32
CA MET A 186 16.96 3.37 0.34
C MET A 186 17.14 4.18 -0.95
N THR A 187 18.21 3.93 -1.70
CA THR A 187 18.49 4.56 -3.00
C THR A 187 18.89 3.54 -4.05
N ASP A 188 18.62 3.85 -5.31
CA ASP A 188 19.11 3.12 -6.48
C ASP A 188 20.55 3.53 -6.89
N GLY A 189 21.11 4.59 -6.28
CA GLY A 189 22.45 5.09 -6.55
C GLY A 189 22.59 5.97 -7.80
N LEU A 190 21.49 6.20 -8.52
CA LEU A 190 21.40 6.97 -9.77
C LEU A 190 20.42 8.15 -9.69
N GLY A 191 20.04 8.55 -8.48
CA GLY A 191 19.24 9.75 -8.23
C GLY A 191 17.78 9.45 -7.89
N ILE A 192 17.41 8.18 -7.72
CA ILE A 192 16.12 7.80 -7.17
C ILE A 192 16.31 7.26 -5.74
N SER A 193 15.40 7.65 -4.84
CA SER A 193 15.33 7.06 -3.50
C SER A 193 13.90 6.91 -3.03
N SER A 194 13.72 6.17 -1.95
CA SER A 194 12.40 5.94 -1.37
C SER A 194 12.41 5.83 0.15
N SER A 195 11.33 6.31 0.74
CA SER A 195 11.01 6.32 2.17
C SER A 195 9.50 6.25 2.38
N THR A 196 9.07 5.94 3.60
CA THR A 196 7.65 6.10 3.97
C THR A 196 7.31 7.57 4.28
N GLU A 197 6.01 7.89 4.35
CA GLU A 197 5.50 9.20 4.77
C GLU A 197 5.99 9.68 6.15
N LEU A 198 6.58 8.79 6.97
CA LEU A 198 7.22 9.12 8.24
C LEU A 198 8.20 10.31 8.11
N VAL A 199 8.93 10.42 6.99
CA VAL A 199 9.84 11.56 6.77
C VAL A 199 9.10 12.90 6.75
N TRP A 200 7.89 12.95 6.20
CA TRP A 200 7.05 14.15 6.21
C TRP A 200 6.47 14.40 7.60
N GLU A 201 5.99 13.35 8.27
CA GLU A 201 5.38 13.45 9.59
C GLU A 201 6.35 13.93 10.68
N GLU A 202 7.60 13.52 10.61
CA GLU A 202 8.66 13.89 11.56
C GLU A 202 9.30 15.25 11.23
N ASN A 203 9.04 15.80 10.05
CA ASN A 203 9.54 17.10 9.60
C ASN A 203 8.43 18.12 9.27
N PRO A 204 7.41 18.34 10.13
CA PRO A 204 6.23 19.14 9.80
C PRO A 204 6.49 20.66 9.63
N SER A 205 7.73 21.11 9.86
CA SER A 205 8.13 22.51 9.61
C SER A 205 8.76 22.72 8.23
N LEU A 206 8.98 21.66 7.47
CA LEU A 206 9.47 21.70 6.11
C LEU A 206 8.31 21.29 5.20
N SER A 207 8.14 21.98 4.06
CA SER A 207 7.24 21.48 3.02
C SER A 207 7.86 20.27 2.33
N HIS A 208 7.05 19.44 1.66
CA HIS A 208 7.56 18.27 0.94
C HIS A 208 8.60 18.67 -0.10
N THR A 209 8.36 19.76 -0.86
CA THR A 209 9.34 20.32 -1.81
C THR A 209 10.66 20.77 -1.15
N GLN A 210 10.63 21.24 0.10
CA GLN A 210 11.88 21.57 0.82
C GLN A 210 12.65 20.32 1.24
N ILE A 211 11.93 19.25 1.61
CA ILE A 211 12.53 17.94 1.88
C ILE A 211 13.16 17.42 0.59
N ASP A 212 12.43 17.41 -0.53
CA ASP A 212 12.93 16.97 -1.83
C ASP A 212 14.20 17.74 -2.25
N GLN A 213 14.21 19.07 -2.07
CA GLN A 213 15.38 19.90 -2.37
C GLN A 213 16.59 19.55 -1.50
N LEU A 214 16.39 19.30 -0.20
CA LEU A 214 17.48 18.89 0.70
C LEU A 214 18.00 17.49 0.35
N MET A 215 17.11 16.54 0.03
CA MET A 215 17.50 15.22 -0.45
C MET A 215 18.31 15.33 -1.76
N ASN A 216 17.93 16.24 -2.67
CA ASN A 216 18.72 16.53 -3.86
C ASN A 216 20.09 17.13 -3.54
N ASP A 217 20.11 18.22 -2.76
CA ASP A 217 21.33 18.99 -2.46
C ASP A 217 22.39 18.15 -1.73
N TYR A 218 21.97 17.27 -0.82
CA TYR A 218 22.89 16.49 0.02
C TYR A 218 23.18 15.08 -0.51
N LEU A 219 22.23 14.45 -1.21
CA LEU A 219 22.34 13.05 -1.61
C LEU A 219 22.27 12.86 -3.13
N GLY A 220 21.96 13.90 -3.90
CA GLY A 220 21.80 13.81 -5.35
C GLY A 220 20.50 13.14 -5.78
N ILE A 221 19.48 13.13 -4.93
CA ILE A 221 18.18 12.52 -5.23
C ILE A 221 17.33 13.47 -6.07
N GLU A 222 17.12 13.11 -7.32
CA GLU A 222 16.28 13.83 -8.28
C GLU A 222 14.81 13.43 -8.17
N THR A 223 14.54 12.15 -7.88
CA THR A 223 13.19 11.63 -7.64
C THR A 223 13.14 10.97 -6.27
N TYR A 224 12.26 11.46 -5.39
CA TYR A 224 12.09 10.91 -4.05
C TYR A 224 10.69 10.32 -3.88
N HIS A 225 10.59 8.99 -3.90
CA HIS A 225 9.35 8.26 -3.68
C HIS A 225 9.05 8.20 -2.19
N VAL A 226 8.20 9.11 -1.71
CA VAL A 226 7.64 9.06 -0.36
C VAL A 226 6.24 8.46 -0.44
N VAL A 227 6.07 7.26 0.12
CA VAL A 227 4.85 6.45 -0.02
C VAL A 227 4.24 6.12 1.36
N PRO A 228 2.91 5.88 1.46
CA PRO A 228 2.31 5.38 2.69
C PRO A 228 2.99 4.07 3.13
N ASP A 229 3.14 3.85 4.45
CA ASP A 229 3.65 2.56 4.94
C ASP A 229 2.55 1.48 4.85
N PRO A 230 2.71 0.45 4.01
CA PRO A 230 1.70 -0.59 3.82
C PRO A 230 1.65 -1.59 4.99
N ASN A 231 2.66 -1.62 5.85
CA ASN A 231 2.70 -2.48 7.02
C ASN A 231 1.92 -1.89 8.20
N ILE A 232 1.53 -0.60 8.20
CA ILE A 232 0.73 0.08 9.24
C ILE A 232 1.17 -0.34 10.66
N THR A 233 2.49 -0.39 10.88
CA THR A 233 3.06 -0.79 12.17
C THR A 233 3.56 0.44 12.91
N TYR A 234 3.98 0.27 14.15
CA TYR A 234 4.50 1.41 14.90
C TYR A 234 5.80 1.99 14.34
N ILE A 235 6.55 1.28 13.47
CA ILE A 235 7.92 1.65 13.07
C ILE A 235 7.99 2.44 11.76
N ASP A 236 7.05 2.23 10.84
CA ASP A 236 6.95 2.91 9.53
C ASP A 236 8.25 2.96 8.73
N HIS A 237 9.01 1.84 8.70
CA HIS A 237 10.27 1.75 7.96
C HIS A 237 10.09 0.98 6.66
N ILE A 238 10.56 1.57 5.56
CA ILE A 238 10.56 0.94 4.24
C ILE A 238 11.25 -0.43 4.22
N ASP A 239 12.32 -0.63 4.99
CA ASP A 239 13.06 -1.90 5.04
C ASP A 239 12.29 -3.09 5.66
N CYS A 240 11.11 -2.84 6.22
CA CYS A 240 10.22 -3.86 6.78
C CYS A 240 9.23 -4.43 5.75
N TRP A 241 9.15 -3.85 4.56
CA TRP A 241 8.23 -4.31 3.51
C TRP A 241 8.77 -4.18 2.08
N GLY A 242 9.83 -3.39 1.85
CA GLY A 242 10.39 -3.14 0.52
C GLY A 242 11.91 -3.10 0.51
N LYS A 243 12.54 -3.39 -0.65
CA LYS A 243 13.99 -3.27 -0.85
C LYS A 243 14.38 -3.11 -2.32
N PHE A 244 15.16 -2.08 -2.66
CA PHE A 244 15.86 -2.04 -3.95
C PHE A 244 16.96 -3.10 -4.01
N LEU A 245 16.91 -3.94 -5.05
CA LEU A 245 17.85 -5.04 -5.27
C LEU A 245 18.89 -4.71 -6.35
N ASP A 246 18.49 -3.91 -7.34
CA ASP A 246 19.33 -3.27 -8.35
C ASP A 246 18.65 -1.95 -8.78
N VAL A 247 19.17 -1.27 -9.81
CA VAL A 247 18.62 -0.01 -10.32
C VAL A 247 17.18 -0.13 -10.80
N ASP A 248 16.82 -1.26 -11.40
CA ASP A 248 15.51 -1.55 -12.01
C ASP A 248 14.73 -2.66 -11.30
N LYS A 249 15.22 -3.15 -10.15
CA LYS A 249 14.60 -4.26 -9.40
C LYS A 249 14.23 -3.85 -7.99
N VAL A 250 12.98 -4.10 -7.61
CA VAL A 250 12.50 -3.88 -6.24
C VAL A 250 11.82 -5.13 -5.71
N LEU A 251 12.11 -5.49 -4.46
CA LEU A 251 11.41 -6.54 -3.73
C LEU A 251 10.35 -5.92 -2.84
N ILE A 252 9.11 -6.41 -2.93
CA ILE A 252 8.00 -6.00 -2.08
C ILE A 252 7.43 -7.24 -1.37
N ARG A 253 7.10 -7.06 -0.09
CA ARG A 253 6.40 -8.06 0.73
C ARG A 253 5.12 -8.56 0.03
N GLU A 254 4.76 -9.82 0.26
CA GLU A 254 3.48 -10.40 -0.15
C GLU A 254 2.85 -11.10 1.04
N VAL A 255 1.53 -10.98 1.18
CA VAL A 255 0.75 -11.57 2.28
C VAL A 255 -0.49 -12.27 1.72
N PRO A 256 -1.10 -13.21 2.46
CA PRO A 256 -2.40 -13.76 2.06
C PRO A 256 -3.46 -12.67 1.93
N VAL A 257 -4.42 -12.88 1.04
CA VAL A 257 -5.63 -12.03 0.87
C VAL A 257 -6.39 -11.77 2.17
N SER A 258 -6.32 -12.69 3.15
CA SER A 258 -6.94 -12.54 4.47
C SER A 258 -6.12 -11.69 5.46
N HIS A 259 -4.91 -11.30 5.10
CA HIS A 259 -4.08 -10.43 5.92
C HIS A 259 -4.66 -9.03 5.89
N SER A 260 -4.75 -8.36 7.05
CA SER A 260 -5.36 -7.04 7.18
C SER A 260 -4.63 -5.90 6.47
N GLN A 261 -3.57 -6.20 5.73
CA GLN A 261 -2.69 -5.25 5.03
C GLN A 261 -2.53 -5.64 3.56
N TYR A 262 -3.33 -6.59 3.08
CA TYR A 262 -3.20 -7.13 1.73
C TYR A 262 -3.37 -6.02 0.69
N ASP A 263 -4.44 -5.25 0.79
CA ASP A 263 -4.76 -4.19 -0.17
C ASP A 263 -3.66 -3.12 -0.24
N GLU A 264 -3.13 -2.68 0.90
CA GLU A 264 -2.06 -1.69 0.96
C GLU A 264 -0.74 -2.22 0.38
N ILE A 265 -0.42 -3.48 0.63
CA ILE A 265 0.78 -4.14 0.10
C ILE A 265 0.67 -4.32 -1.42
N GLU A 266 -0.48 -4.76 -1.94
CA GLU A 266 -0.71 -4.90 -3.38
C GLU A 266 -0.73 -3.54 -4.09
N ALA A 267 -1.34 -2.52 -3.49
CA ALA A 267 -1.29 -1.15 -4.00
C ALA A 267 0.15 -0.63 -4.10
N THR A 268 0.99 -0.95 -3.11
CA THR A 268 2.41 -0.57 -3.12
C THR A 268 3.19 -1.31 -4.21
N ALA A 269 2.95 -2.61 -4.39
CA ALA A 269 3.57 -3.38 -5.47
C ALA A 269 3.17 -2.84 -6.85
N ALA A 270 1.89 -2.56 -7.07
CA ALA A 270 1.39 -1.96 -8.31
C ALA A 270 1.94 -0.56 -8.55
N TYR A 271 2.11 0.25 -7.49
CA TYR A 271 2.74 1.55 -7.58
C TYR A 271 4.14 1.45 -8.18
N TYR A 272 5.04 0.65 -7.59
CA TYR A 272 6.41 0.52 -8.11
C TYR A 272 6.44 -0.09 -9.51
N ALA A 273 5.59 -1.07 -9.82
CA ALA A 273 5.50 -1.65 -11.17
C ALA A 273 5.14 -0.60 -12.25
N SER A 274 4.46 0.48 -11.87
CA SER A 274 4.13 1.59 -12.77
C SER A 274 5.18 2.70 -12.83
N GLN A 275 6.17 2.72 -11.93
CA GLN A 275 7.23 3.74 -11.89
C GLN A 275 8.39 3.37 -12.81
N LEU A 276 8.99 4.37 -13.44
CA LEU A 276 10.24 4.19 -14.20
C LEU A 276 11.45 4.17 -13.26
N SER A 277 12.34 3.21 -13.47
CA SER A 277 13.68 3.15 -12.87
C SER A 277 14.62 4.18 -13.51
N SER A 278 15.82 4.34 -12.94
CA SER A 278 16.86 5.18 -13.55
C SER A 278 17.38 4.66 -14.89
N PHE A 279 17.09 3.42 -15.28
CA PHE A 279 17.34 2.92 -16.64
C PHE A 279 16.26 3.33 -17.64
N GLY A 280 15.18 3.98 -17.19
CA GLY A 280 14.10 4.47 -18.04
C GLY A 280 13.08 3.41 -18.43
N VAL A 281 13.12 2.23 -17.79
CA VAL A 281 12.14 1.14 -17.90
C VAL A 281 11.37 0.99 -16.60
N PRO A 282 10.12 0.48 -16.61
CA PRO A 282 9.40 0.17 -15.38
C PRO A 282 10.19 -0.75 -14.43
N TYR A 283 9.98 -0.63 -13.13
CA TYR A 283 10.62 -1.54 -12.17
C TYR A 283 10.12 -2.98 -12.35
N GLU A 284 11.05 -3.94 -12.32
CA GLU A 284 10.73 -5.34 -12.07
C GLU A 284 10.42 -5.52 -10.58
N VAL A 285 9.14 -5.79 -10.27
CA VAL A 285 8.67 -6.00 -8.90
C VAL A 285 8.72 -7.49 -8.57
N TYR A 286 9.65 -7.87 -7.70
CA TYR A 286 9.74 -9.20 -7.12
C TYR A 286 8.93 -9.25 -5.82
N ARG A 287 8.35 -10.41 -5.53
CA ARG A 287 7.49 -10.62 -4.35
C ARG A 287 8.11 -11.62 -3.38
N VAL A 288 7.92 -11.40 -2.09
CA VAL A 288 8.35 -12.35 -1.04
C VAL A 288 7.22 -12.64 -0.05
N PHE A 289 6.79 -13.90 -0.01
CA PHE A 289 5.63 -14.32 0.78
C PHE A 289 5.93 -14.38 2.28
N THR A 290 5.13 -13.69 3.08
CA THR A 290 5.35 -13.41 4.52
C THR A 290 4.03 -13.52 5.30
N PRO A 291 3.39 -14.70 5.31
CA PRO A 291 2.04 -14.86 5.83
C PRO A 291 1.90 -14.61 7.33
N ASN A 292 3.03 -14.65 8.07
CA ASN A 292 3.07 -14.39 9.50
C ASN A 292 4.14 -13.32 9.83
N ASP A 293 4.21 -12.27 9.00
CA ASP A 293 5.11 -11.12 9.21
C ASP A 293 6.61 -11.48 9.31
N GLN A 294 7.05 -12.51 8.59
CA GLN A 294 8.48 -12.82 8.54
C GLN A 294 9.27 -11.66 7.91
N PRO A 295 10.41 -11.23 8.48
CA PRO A 295 11.10 -10.03 8.06
C PRO A 295 12.03 -10.26 6.84
N TYR A 296 11.61 -11.04 5.84
CA TYR A 296 12.49 -11.46 4.74
C TYR A 296 13.05 -10.28 3.93
N THR A 297 12.29 -9.20 3.78
CA THR A 297 12.74 -7.96 3.11
C THR A 297 13.86 -7.25 3.86
N ASN A 298 13.99 -7.49 5.17
CA ASN A 298 14.98 -6.89 6.06
C ASN A 298 16.36 -7.58 5.93
N SER A 299 16.75 -7.87 4.68
CA SER A 299 18.00 -8.49 4.28
C SER A 299 19.10 -7.45 4.07
N LEU A 300 20.35 -7.93 4.04
CA LEU A 300 21.53 -7.10 3.82
C LEU A 300 22.25 -7.55 2.55
N ILE A 301 22.44 -6.63 1.59
CA ILE A 301 23.28 -6.87 0.41
C ILE A 301 24.71 -6.44 0.75
N LEU A 302 25.67 -7.35 0.57
CA LEU A 302 27.09 -7.11 0.78
C LEU A 302 27.89 -7.68 -0.38
N ASN A 303 28.18 -6.81 -1.35
CA ASN A 303 28.85 -7.21 -2.57
C ASN A 303 28.13 -8.39 -3.22
N ARG A 304 28.77 -9.56 -3.37
CA ARG A 304 28.20 -10.72 -4.06
C ARG A 304 27.39 -11.65 -3.14
N LYS A 305 27.14 -11.26 -1.89
CA LYS A 305 26.35 -12.00 -0.90
C LYS A 305 25.09 -11.23 -0.52
N VAL A 306 23.99 -11.93 -0.31
CA VAL A 306 22.76 -11.38 0.29
C VAL A 306 22.42 -12.21 1.51
N LEU A 307 22.39 -11.57 2.67
CA LEU A 307 22.07 -12.21 3.94
C LEU A 307 20.59 -11.95 4.26
N VAL A 308 19.77 -13.00 4.27
CA VAL A 308 18.32 -12.92 4.46
C VAL A 308 17.96 -13.42 5.86
N PRO A 309 17.28 -12.64 6.71
CA PRO A 309 16.85 -13.13 8.02
C PRO A 309 15.76 -14.20 7.86
N ILE A 310 15.96 -15.37 8.43
CA ILE A 310 15.01 -16.49 8.37
C ILE A 310 14.50 -16.89 9.76
N MET A 311 13.29 -17.44 9.83
CA MET A 311 12.55 -17.67 11.08
C MET A 311 12.48 -19.14 11.49
N GLY A 312 13.06 -20.06 10.71
CA GLY A 312 12.89 -21.50 10.87
C GLY A 312 11.49 -21.96 10.45
N SER A 313 10.87 -21.24 9.52
CA SER A 313 9.50 -21.49 9.05
C SER A 313 9.49 -22.31 7.75
N SER A 314 8.31 -22.81 7.35
CA SER A 314 8.14 -23.50 6.08
C SER A 314 8.29 -22.60 4.85
N TRP A 315 8.31 -21.28 5.04
CA TRP A 315 8.38 -20.27 3.98
C TRP A 315 9.81 -19.77 3.74
N ASP A 316 10.76 -20.19 4.57
CA ASP A 316 12.14 -19.70 4.51
C ASP A 316 12.80 -20.06 3.16
N ASP A 317 12.58 -21.28 2.67
CA ASP A 317 13.17 -21.75 1.39
C ASP A 317 12.59 -20.99 0.19
N ASP A 318 11.29 -20.71 0.18
CA ASP A 318 10.62 -19.94 -0.87
C ASP A 318 11.10 -18.48 -0.86
N ALA A 319 11.31 -17.89 0.32
CA ALA A 319 11.87 -16.55 0.44
C ALA A 319 13.31 -16.49 -0.10
N ILE A 320 14.13 -17.50 0.18
CA ILE A 320 15.48 -17.61 -0.40
C ILE A 320 15.41 -17.76 -1.93
N GLN A 321 14.47 -18.54 -2.45
CA GLN A 321 14.26 -18.70 -3.89
C GLN A 321 13.87 -17.39 -4.56
N ALA A 322 12.98 -16.59 -3.95
CA ALA A 322 12.59 -15.28 -4.48
C ALA A 322 13.80 -14.35 -4.66
N TYR A 323 14.74 -14.35 -3.71
CA TYR A 323 16.01 -13.61 -3.85
C TYR A 323 16.94 -14.21 -4.92
N GLN A 324 16.98 -15.53 -5.07
CA GLN A 324 17.80 -16.18 -6.10
C GLN A 324 17.30 -15.87 -7.52
N ASP A 325 15.98 -15.78 -7.69
CA ASP A 325 15.35 -15.40 -8.95
C ASP A 325 15.60 -13.92 -9.24
N ALA A 326 15.45 -13.06 -8.23
CA ALA A 326 15.64 -11.61 -8.37
C ALA A 326 17.10 -11.17 -8.56
N MET A 327 18.05 -11.92 -7.98
CA MET A 327 19.47 -11.55 -7.97
C MET A 327 20.36 -12.70 -8.51
N PRO A 328 20.26 -13.06 -9.81
CA PRO A 328 21.03 -14.15 -10.38
C PRO A 328 22.54 -14.01 -10.14
N GLY A 329 23.16 -15.08 -9.64
CA GLY A 329 24.61 -15.16 -9.40
C GLY A 329 25.09 -14.57 -8.07
N TYR A 330 24.22 -13.92 -7.29
CA TYR A 330 24.52 -13.62 -5.90
C TYR A 330 24.43 -14.89 -5.04
N GLU A 331 25.23 -14.94 -3.98
CA GLU A 331 25.14 -15.98 -2.97
C GLU A 331 24.12 -15.58 -1.90
N ILE A 332 22.94 -16.19 -1.94
CA ILE A 332 21.83 -15.92 -1.02
C ILE A 332 21.94 -16.85 0.19
N ILE A 333 22.00 -16.26 1.40
CA ILE A 333 22.28 -16.98 2.65
C ILE A 333 21.20 -16.68 3.69
N GLY A 334 20.46 -17.71 4.10
CA GLY A 334 19.52 -17.63 5.22
C GLY A 334 20.24 -17.53 6.57
N CYS A 335 19.90 -16.51 7.35
CA CYS A 335 20.49 -16.20 8.65
C CYS A 335 19.44 -16.32 9.76
N THR A 336 19.62 -17.26 10.70
CA THR A 336 18.78 -17.35 11.91
C THR A 336 19.21 -16.33 12.96
N GLY A 337 18.29 -15.86 13.81
CA GLY A 337 18.56 -14.92 14.89
C GLY A 337 17.31 -14.48 15.65
N GLY A 338 17.48 -13.54 16.59
CA GLY A 338 16.37 -12.94 17.34
C GLY A 338 15.69 -11.84 16.53
N TRP A 339 15.06 -12.22 15.43
CA TRP A 339 14.42 -11.31 14.47
C TRP A 339 12.96 -11.05 14.84
N ALA A 340 12.47 -9.89 14.43
CA ALA A 340 11.08 -9.49 14.47
C ALA A 340 10.70 -8.85 13.13
N SER A 341 9.40 -8.81 12.82
CA SER A 341 8.87 -8.19 11.60
C SER A 341 9.35 -6.74 11.41
N SER A 342 9.47 -6.00 12.50
CA SER A 342 9.91 -4.59 12.55
C SER A 342 11.38 -4.39 12.93
N ASP A 343 12.16 -5.46 13.13
CA ASP A 343 13.58 -5.37 13.51
C ASP A 343 14.30 -6.70 13.27
N ALA A 344 15.10 -6.77 12.19
CA ALA A 344 15.88 -7.96 11.88
C ALA A 344 17.31 -7.60 11.45
N LEU A 345 17.82 -8.22 10.39
CA LEU A 345 19.25 -8.16 10.06
C LEU A 345 19.65 -6.79 9.49
N HIS A 346 18.87 -6.25 8.57
CA HIS A 346 19.15 -4.97 7.94
C HIS A 346 19.19 -3.84 8.97
N CYS A 347 18.24 -3.80 9.92
CA CYS A 347 18.17 -2.79 10.98
C CYS A 347 19.42 -2.74 11.87
N ARG A 348 20.20 -3.83 11.93
CA ARG A 348 21.32 -4.02 12.85
C ARG A 348 22.68 -3.99 12.16
N THR A 349 22.70 -3.59 10.88
CA THR A 349 23.90 -3.59 10.03
C THR A 349 23.89 -2.38 9.08
N LYS A 350 25.07 -1.87 8.74
CA LYS A 350 25.23 -0.80 7.74
C LYS A 350 26.45 -1.06 6.86
N GLY A 351 26.26 -1.21 5.55
CA GLY A 351 27.38 -1.33 4.60
C GLY A 351 28.27 -0.08 4.63
N ILE A 352 29.59 -0.27 4.60
CA ILE A 352 30.58 0.81 4.53
C ILE A 352 31.01 0.92 3.07
N ALA A 353 30.61 2.01 2.40
CA ALA A 353 30.97 2.26 1.01
C ALA A 353 32.49 2.27 0.83
N ASP A 354 32.96 1.73 -0.30
CA ASP A 354 34.37 1.80 -0.66
C ASP A 354 34.78 3.23 -1.02
N ILE A 355 35.52 3.90 -0.14
CA ILE A 355 35.97 5.29 -0.35
C ILE A 355 36.91 5.44 -1.54
N GLY A 356 37.50 4.34 -2.04
CA GLY A 356 38.34 4.29 -3.23
C GLY A 356 37.67 3.65 -4.44
N MET A 357 36.33 3.55 -4.44
CA MET A 357 35.51 2.83 -5.42
C MET A 357 35.94 3.07 -6.88
N LEU A 358 35.94 1.98 -7.66
CA LEU A 358 35.98 2.04 -9.11
C LEU A 358 34.55 2.03 -9.65
N TYR A 359 33.99 3.20 -9.89
CA TYR A 359 32.59 3.33 -10.29
C TYR A 359 32.44 3.27 -11.82
N ILE A 360 31.49 2.44 -12.29
CA ILE A 360 31.10 2.31 -13.70
C ILE A 360 29.67 2.85 -13.85
N HIS A 361 29.55 4.05 -14.42
CA HIS A 361 28.25 4.63 -14.76
C HIS A 361 27.90 4.29 -16.20
N HIS A 362 26.75 3.64 -16.41
CA HIS A 362 26.28 3.23 -17.72
C HIS A 362 24.75 3.23 -17.73
N LEU A 363 24.16 3.80 -18.79
CA LEU A 363 22.74 3.63 -19.10
C LEU A 363 22.62 2.53 -20.15
N PRO A 364 21.97 1.40 -19.82
CA PRO A 364 21.93 0.25 -20.71
C PRO A 364 21.02 0.44 -21.91
N LEU A 365 21.32 -0.29 -22.98
CA LEU A 365 20.33 -0.59 -24.01
C LEU A 365 19.50 -1.77 -23.49
N LEU A 366 18.19 -1.58 -23.44
CA LEU A 366 17.21 -2.56 -22.97
C LEU A 366 16.10 -2.75 -24.00
N GLY A 367 15.40 -3.88 -23.95
CA GLY A 367 14.27 -4.18 -24.83
C GLY A 367 14.63 -4.14 -26.32
N SER A 368 13.66 -3.84 -27.17
CA SER A 368 13.88 -3.74 -28.62
C SER A 368 14.59 -2.46 -29.01
N GLN A 369 15.62 -2.60 -29.86
CA GLN A 369 16.41 -1.49 -30.39
C GLN A 369 16.29 -1.46 -31.92
N PRO A 370 16.25 -0.29 -32.59
CA PRO A 370 16.14 -0.23 -34.05
C PRO A 370 17.31 -0.96 -34.72
N ASP A 371 17.08 -1.59 -35.89
CA ASP A 371 18.14 -2.27 -36.66
C ASP A 371 19.19 -1.26 -37.16
N LEU A 372 20.33 -1.22 -36.48
CA LEU A 372 21.42 -0.31 -36.77
C LEU A 372 22.67 -1.08 -37.23
N PRO A 373 23.46 -0.51 -38.15
CA PRO A 373 24.72 -1.13 -38.57
C PRO A 373 25.73 -1.21 -37.43
N ASP A 374 25.64 -0.31 -36.45
CA ASP A 374 26.54 -0.22 -35.29
C ASP A 374 25.74 0.20 -34.05
N TYR A 375 25.96 -0.48 -32.93
CA TYR A 375 25.47 -0.08 -31.60
C TYR A 375 26.62 0.46 -30.77
N GLN A 376 26.47 1.71 -30.34
CA GLN A 376 27.47 2.40 -29.53
C GLN A 376 27.11 2.25 -28.05
N ILE A 377 27.92 1.49 -27.31
CA ILE A 377 27.76 1.30 -25.87
C ILE A 377 28.81 2.14 -25.17
N GLN A 378 28.37 3.06 -24.29
CA GLN A 378 29.24 4.00 -23.59
C GLN A 378 29.12 3.87 -22.08
N ALA A 379 30.25 4.00 -21.39
CA ALA A 379 30.27 4.10 -19.94
C ALA A 379 31.24 5.18 -19.49
N GLU A 380 30.96 5.77 -18.33
CA GLU A 380 31.87 6.63 -17.61
C GLU A 380 32.52 5.86 -16.46
N ILE A 381 33.85 5.82 -16.46
CA ILE A 381 34.63 5.07 -15.46
C ILE A 381 35.33 6.08 -14.54
N THR A 382 34.97 6.08 -13.26
CA THR A 382 35.57 6.93 -12.23
C THR A 382 36.31 6.09 -11.20
N ALA A 383 37.63 6.27 -11.11
CA ALA A 383 38.43 5.67 -10.04
C ALA A 383 38.57 6.67 -8.88
N HIS A 384 37.73 6.53 -7.84
CA HIS A 384 37.79 7.39 -6.65
C HIS A 384 39.06 7.18 -5.82
N SER A 385 39.79 6.09 -6.08
CA SER A 385 41.16 5.87 -5.60
C SER A 385 42.17 6.93 -6.07
N ASN A 386 41.80 7.78 -7.05
CA ASN A 386 42.67 8.71 -7.77
C ASN A 386 43.84 8.03 -8.52
N LEU A 387 43.80 6.71 -8.65
CA LEU A 387 44.76 5.94 -9.45
C LEU A 387 44.20 5.70 -10.86
N PRO A 388 45.04 5.72 -11.90
CA PRO A 388 44.56 5.58 -13.28
C PRO A 388 43.86 4.24 -13.55
N VAL A 389 42.79 4.28 -14.35
CA VAL A 389 42.19 3.10 -14.99
C VAL A 389 43.18 2.52 -16.01
N TYR A 390 43.32 1.19 -16.06
CA TYR A 390 44.17 0.55 -17.06
C TYR A 390 43.52 0.68 -18.44
N SER A 391 44.25 1.27 -19.40
CA SER A 391 43.70 1.58 -20.72
C SER A 391 43.38 0.35 -21.57
N ASP A 392 43.95 -0.80 -21.20
CA ASP A 392 43.77 -2.11 -21.80
C ASP A 392 42.87 -3.04 -20.96
N SER A 393 42.13 -2.49 -19.98
CA SER A 393 41.25 -3.27 -19.09
C SER A 393 39.76 -2.99 -19.24
N VAL A 394 39.36 -2.00 -20.04
CA VAL A 394 37.95 -1.63 -20.18
C VAL A 394 37.34 -2.44 -21.32
N PHE A 395 36.52 -3.43 -20.97
CA PHE A 395 35.94 -4.38 -21.90
C PHE A 395 34.42 -4.29 -21.92
N LEU A 396 33.85 -4.32 -23.13
CA LEU A 396 32.48 -4.69 -23.37
C LEU A 396 32.48 -6.20 -23.67
N ILE A 397 31.80 -6.99 -22.83
CA ILE A 397 31.71 -8.44 -22.97
C ILE A 397 30.27 -8.77 -23.31
N PHE A 398 30.04 -9.53 -24.39
CA PHE A 398 28.70 -9.78 -24.89
C PHE A 398 28.55 -11.19 -25.48
N LYS A 399 27.32 -11.67 -25.60
CA LYS A 399 26.95 -12.88 -26.32
C LYS A 399 25.70 -12.61 -27.16
N ILE A 400 25.57 -13.35 -28.25
CA ILE A 400 24.43 -13.28 -29.16
C ILE A 400 23.63 -14.58 -29.04
N ASN A 401 22.32 -14.48 -28.78
CA ASN A 401 21.38 -15.62 -28.67
C ASN A 401 21.90 -16.74 -27.74
N GLY A 402 22.32 -16.40 -26.52
CA GLY A 402 22.87 -17.37 -25.56
C GLY A 402 24.19 -18.05 -25.98
N GLY A 403 24.87 -17.54 -27.02
CA GLY A 403 26.13 -18.08 -27.54
C GLY A 403 27.34 -17.92 -26.61
N ILE A 404 28.54 -18.05 -27.17
CA ILE A 404 29.80 -17.87 -26.45
C ILE A 404 30.08 -16.38 -26.26
N ASN A 405 30.61 -16.00 -25.09
CA ASN A 405 31.04 -14.62 -24.83
C ASN A 405 32.16 -14.21 -25.81
N ASP A 406 31.97 -13.06 -26.43
CA ASP A 406 32.99 -12.32 -27.18
C ASP A 406 33.33 -11.01 -26.42
N THR A 407 34.42 -10.35 -26.79
CA THR A 407 34.94 -9.20 -26.05
C THR A 407 35.44 -8.11 -26.98
N ILE A 408 34.97 -6.89 -26.74
CA ILE A 408 35.42 -5.67 -27.38
C ILE A 408 36.23 -4.85 -26.37
N LEU A 409 37.48 -4.55 -26.70
CA LEU A 409 38.25 -3.55 -25.96
C LEU A 409 37.67 -2.17 -26.25
N MET A 410 37.14 -1.49 -25.22
CA MET A 410 36.53 -0.17 -25.38
C MET A 410 37.59 0.89 -25.61
N SER A 411 37.25 1.88 -26.45
CA SER A 411 38.12 3.01 -26.78
C SER A 411 37.88 4.17 -25.82
N TYR A 412 38.94 4.74 -25.27
CA TYR A 412 38.89 5.96 -24.46
C TYR A 412 38.60 7.18 -25.32
N LEU A 413 37.52 7.91 -25.03
CA LEU A 413 37.11 9.10 -25.78
C LEU A 413 37.57 10.41 -25.15
N GLY A 414 38.03 10.39 -23.89
CA GLY A 414 38.44 11.55 -23.12
C GLY A 414 37.62 11.73 -21.84
N GLY A 415 38.18 12.47 -20.88
CA GLY A 415 37.55 12.66 -19.57
C GLY A 415 37.42 11.35 -18.80
N LYS A 416 36.20 10.87 -18.63
CA LYS A 416 35.87 9.59 -17.97
C LYS A 416 35.25 8.58 -18.95
N THR A 417 35.04 8.96 -20.20
CA THR A 417 34.15 8.25 -21.14
C THR A 417 34.89 7.22 -21.98
N TRP A 418 34.33 6.02 -22.04
CA TRP A 418 34.78 4.89 -22.85
C TRP A 418 33.65 4.44 -23.78
N SER A 419 34.00 3.91 -24.95
CA SER A 419 33.01 3.42 -25.91
C SER A 419 33.42 2.11 -26.58
N GLY A 420 32.52 1.14 -26.56
CA GLY A 420 32.55 -0.06 -27.39
C GLY A 420 31.57 0.08 -28.55
N ILE A 421 31.93 -0.45 -29.72
CA ILE A 421 31.05 -0.48 -30.90
C ILE A 421 30.78 -1.94 -31.23
N LEU A 422 29.52 -2.35 -31.12
CA LEU A 422 29.05 -3.65 -31.57
C LEU A 422 28.52 -3.50 -33.01
N SER A 423 29.30 -4.00 -33.98
CA SER A 423 28.99 -3.86 -35.41
C SER A 423 28.16 -5.02 -35.94
N ASN A 424 27.07 -4.66 -36.62
CA ASN A 424 26.17 -5.54 -37.38
C ASN A 424 25.80 -6.83 -36.63
N PRO A 425 25.19 -6.72 -35.42
CA PRO A 425 24.79 -7.90 -34.66
C PRO A 425 23.72 -8.72 -35.40
N GLY A 426 22.97 -8.11 -36.32
CA GLY A 426 22.01 -8.77 -37.20
C GLY A 426 20.60 -8.79 -36.64
N TRP A 427 19.62 -8.44 -37.48
CA TRP A 427 18.20 -8.38 -37.13
C TRP A 427 17.67 -9.68 -36.51
N GLY A 428 16.84 -9.56 -35.48
CA GLY A 428 16.18 -10.65 -34.75
C GLY A 428 17.04 -11.31 -33.68
N ASN A 429 18.24 -10.79 -33.40
CA ASN A 429 19.14 -11.36 -32.40
C ASN A 429 18.96 -10.69 -31.03
N GLU A 430 19.00 -11.51 -29.97
CA GLU A 430 19.18 -11.11 -28.57
C GLU A 430 20.67 -10.85 -28.31
N ILE A 431 20.96 -9.72 -27.67
CA ILE A 431 22.30 -9.31 -27.25
C ILE A 431 22.31 -9.15 -25.74
N ALA A 432 23.04 -10.04 -25.06
CA ALA A 432 23.30 -9.94 -23.63
C ALA A 432 24.73 -9.44 -23.40
N TYR A 433 24.93 -8.37 -22.64
CA TYR A 433 26.24 -7.76 -22.42
C TYR A 433 26.46 -7.20 -21.01
N TYR A 434 27.72 -7.03 -20.64
CA TYR A 434 28.14 -6.30 -19.44
C TYR A 434 29.48 -5.62 -19.67
N ILE A 435 29.81 -4.66 -18.81
CA ILE A 435 31.06 -3.89 -18.88
C ILE A 435 31.98 -4.34 -17.76
N PHE A 436 33.28 -4.42 -18.04
CA PHE A 436 34.33 -4.67 -17.05
C PHE A 436 35.38 -3.55 -17.10
N ALA A 437 35.91 -3.14 -15.94
CA ALA A 437 37.04 -2.23 -15.85
C ALA A 437 37.94 -2.57 -14.66
N ALA A 438 39.23 -2.21 -14.75
CA ALA A 438 40.18 -2.31 -13.64
C ALA A 438 41.06 -1.06 -13.52
N ASP A 439 41.50 -0.75 -12.30
CA ASP A 439 42.37 0.40 -12.01
C ASP A 439 43.70 -0.01 -11.35
N GLN A 440 44.64 0.95 -11.30
CA GLN A 440 45.95 0.75 -10.69
C GLN A 440 45.91 0.64 -9.16
N SER A 441 44.76 0.82 -8.51
CA SER A 441 44.58 0.53 -7.08
C SER A 441 44.47 -0.97 -6.81
N GLY A 442 44.23 -1.77 -7.85
CA GLY A 442 43.98 -3.21 -7.76
C GLY A 442 42.48 -3.54 -7.76
N ARG A 443 41.60 -2.55 -7.87
CA ARG A 443 40.15 -2.76 -7.99
C ARG A 443 39.79 -3.17 -9.40
N ASN A 444 38.76 -3.99 -9.50
CA ASN A 444 38.10 -4.31 -10.75
C ASN A 444 36.61 -4.45 -10.48
N GLU A 445 35.80 -3.99 -11.43
CA GLU A 445 34.35 -3.98 -11.29
C GLU A 445 33.68 -4.35 -12.60
N THR A 446 32.44 -4.79 -12.47
CA THR A 446 31.52 -5.01 -13.59
C THR A 446 30.28 -4.13 -13.46
N HIS A 447 29.62 -3.87 -14.59
CA HIS A 447 28.29 -3.27 -14.63
C HIS A 447 27.38 -4.10 -15.56
N PRO A 448 26.25 -4.67 -15.06
CA PRO A 448 25.78 -4.67 -13.67
C PRO A 448 26.79 -5.25 -12.68
N PHE A 449 26.61 -5.00 -11.38
CA PHE A 449 27.61 -5.31 -10.35
C PHE A 449 28.03 -6.79 -10.35
N ILE A 450 27.08 -7.71 -10.58
CA ILE A 450 27.36 -9.16 -10.61
C ILE A 450 28.06 -9.61 -11.91
N GLY A 451 27.85 -8.88 -13.00
CA GLY A 451 28.42 -9.09 -14.32
C GLY A 451 27.69 -10.18 -15.10
N ALA A 452 28.43 -11.18 -15.60
CA ALA A 452 27.90 -12.21 -16.49
C ALA A 452 26.63 -12.98 -16.03
N PRO A 453 26.36 -13.20 -14.72
CA PRO A 453 25.14 -13.87 -14.28
C PRO A 453 23.86 -13.09 -14.54
N ASP A 454 23.92 -11.75 -14.58
CA ASP A 454 22.78 -10.86 -14.79
C ASP A 454 23.20 -9.73 -15.75
N PRO A 455 23.39 -10.05 -17.05
CA PRO A 455 23.83 -9.07 -18.04
C PRO A 455 22.67 -8.18 -18.49
N HIS A 456 22.99 -7.00 -19.03
CA HIS A 456 22.03 -6.17 -19.76
C HIS A 456 21.60 -6.87 -21.05
N ILE A 457 20.30 -6.86 -21.37
CA ILE A 457 19.73 -7.54 -22.55
C ILE A 457 18.96 -6.57 -23.43
N PHE A 458 19.26 -6.58 -24.73
CA PHE A 458 18.45 -5.92 -25.75
C PHE A 458 18.31 -6.78 -27.01
N TYR A 459 17.33 -6.45 -27.85
CA TYR A 459 17.02 -7.16 -29.09
C TYR A 459 17.24 -6.24 -30.30
N VAL A 460 17.81 -6.80 -31.38
CA VAL A 460 18.13 -6.06 -32.61
C VAL A 460 16.94 -6.08 -33.56
N GLY A 461 16.36 -4.90 -33.81
CA GLY A 461 15.09 -4.73 -34.51
C GLY A 461 13.88 -4.92 -33.59
N GLU A 462 12.69 -4.66 -34.13
CA GLU A 462 11.43 -5.05 -33.50
C GLU A 462 11.36 -6.58 -33.38
N PRO A 463 10.67 -7.12 -32.35
CA PRO A 463 10.59 -8.56 -32.13
C PRO A 463 10.16 -9.25 -33.43
N SER A 464 10.99 -10.18 -33.90
CA SER A 464 10.63 -11.01 -35.07
C SER A 464 9.49 -11.98 -34.76
N TYR A 465 9.10 -12.08 -33.49
CA TYR A 465 8.07 -12.91 -32.90
C TYR A 465 6.94 -12.01 -32.33
N PRO A 466 5.81 -12.57 -31.89
CA PRO A 466 4.74 -11.83 -31.23
C PRO A 466 5.17 -11.31 -29.85
N ASP A 467 4.83 -10.08 -29.50
CA ASP A 467 5.15 -9.45 -28.20
C ASP A 467 3.87 -8.83 -27.63
N ILE A 468 3.32 -9.41 -26.56
CA ILE A 468 2.01 -9.03 -26.02
C ILE A 468 2.12 -7.87 -25.02
N SER A 469 1.21 -6.90 -25.15
CA SER A 469 1.03 -5.81 -24.19
C SER A 469 -0.46 -5.59 -23.91
N VAL A 470 -0.82 -5.33 -22.65
CA VAL A 470 -2.20 -5.22 -22.16
C VAL A 470 -2.43 -3.88 -21.43
N ASN A 471 -3.64 -3.32 -21.53
CA ASN A 471 -4.03 -2.11 -20.80
C ASN A 471 -5.58 -2.05 -20.64
N PRO A 472 -6.13 -1.89 -19.42
CA PRO A 472 -5.44 -1.80 -18.13
C PRO A 472 -4.85 -3.14 -17.67
N SER A 473 -3.97 -3.12 -16.67
CA SER A 473 -3.37 -4.33 -16.07
C SER A 473 -4.23 -4.95 -14.96
N SER A 474 -5.33 -4.29 -14.56
CA SER A 474 -6.34 -4.80 -13.63
C SER A 474 -7.69 -4.08 -13.86
N PHE A 475 -8.77 -4.62 -13.29
CA PHE A 475 -10.09 -4.00 -13.28
C PHE A 475 -10.65 -3.90 -11.86
N GLU A 476 -11.20 -2.74 -11.50
CA GLU A 476 -12.04 -2.55 -10.32
C GLU A 476 -13.37 -1.92 -10.76
N VAL A 477 -14.49 -2.59 -10.47
CA VAL A 477 -15.82 -2.20 -10.96
C VAL A 477 -16.82 -2.21 -9.82
N THR A 478 -17.48 -1.09 -9.54
CA THR A 478 -18.61 -1.07 -8.60
C THR A 478 -19.94 -1.11 -9.35
N LEU A 479 -20.80 -2.08 -9.03
CA LEU A 479 -22.16 -2.21 -9.56
C LEU A 479 -23.20 -2.15 -8.44
N LEU A 480 -24.40 -1.68 -8.78
CA LEU A 480 -25.57 -1.90 -7.94
C LEU A 480 -26.06 -3.35 -8.10
N THR A 481 -26.81 -3.90 -7.15
CA THR A 481 -27.49 -5.19 -7.32
C THR A 481 -28.39 -5.18 -8.56
N ASN A 482 -28.32 -6.23 -9.39
CA ASN A 482 -29.08 -6.33 -10.66
C ASN A 482 -28.75 -5.29 -11.73
N ASP A 483 -27.48 -4.93 -11.82
CA ASP A 483 -26.92 -4.02 -12.81
C ASP A 483 -25.88 -4.73 -13.70
N SER A 484 -25.43 -4.06 -14.76
CA SER A 484 -24.37 -4.56 -15.63
C SER A 484 -23.59 -3.43 -16.28
N THR A 485 -22.28 -3.60 -16.43
CA THR A 485 -21.41 -2.70 -17.21
C THR A 485 -20.48 -3.48 -18.13
N VAL A 486 -19.89 -2.77 -19.10
CA VAL A 486 -18.88 -3.33 -20.02
C VAL A 486 -17.63 -2.47 -19.95
N GLU A 487 -16.52 -3.08 -19.54
CA GLU A 487 -15.18 -2.49 -19.59
C GLU A 487 -14.38 -3.04 -20.78
N GLN A 488 -13.34 -2.31 -21.19
CA GLN A 488 -12.48 -2.71 -22.31
C GLN A 488 -11.05 -2.96 -21.88
N LEU A 489 -10.53 -4.13 -22.27
CA LEU A 489 -9.11 -4.46 -22.23
C LEU A 489 -8.52 -4.30 -23.64
N SER A 490 -7.51 -3.43 -23.77
CA SER A 490 -6.72 -3.29 -24.99
C SER A 490 -5.58 -4.30 -24.99
N LEU A 491 -5.51 -5.13 -26.03
CA LEU A 491 -4.44 -6.11 -26.25
C LEU A 491 -3.68 -5.72 -27.52
N SER A 492 -2.41 -5.34 -27.36
CA SER A 492 -1.52 -4.90 -28.42
C SER A 492 -0.43 -5.91 -28.68
N ASN A 493 -0.06 -6.07 -29.95
CA ASN A 493 1.08 -6.85 -30.38
C ASN A 493 2.20 -5.90 -30.79
N LEU A 494 3.19 -5.73 -29.93
CA LEU A 494 4.38 -4.92 -30.16
C LEU A 494 5.41 -5.63 -31.05
N GLY A 495 5.17 -6.89 -31.38
CA GLY A 495 5.98 -7.71 -32.27
C GLY A 495 5.63 -7.51 -33.74
N GLN A 496 6.34 -8.23 -34.63
CA GLN A 496 6.12 -8.20 -36.08
C GLN A 496 5.34 -9.42 -36.60
N MET A 497 5.37 -10.55 -35.89
CA MET A 497 4.58 -11.75 -36.24
C MET A 497 3.17 -11.68 -35.65
N GLU A 498 2.26 -12.50 -36.16
CA GLU A 498 0.88 -12.58 -35.67
C GLU A 498 0.84 -13.16 -34.24
N LEU A 499 0.26 -12.40 -33.31
CA LEU A 499 0.00 -12.82 -31.94
C LEU A 499 -1.30 -13.59 -31.91
N ASP A 500 -1.23 -14.89 -31.60
CA ASP A 500 -2.39 -15.73 -31.37
C ASP A 500 -2.65 -15.78 -29.86
N PHE A 501 -3.89 -15.53 -29.45
CA PHE A 501 -4.26 -15.56 -28.03
C PHE A 501 -5.57 -16.33 -27.80
N ASP A 502 -5.68 -16.89 -26.60
CA ASP A 502 -6.89 -17.49 -26.03
C ASP A 502 -7.02 -17.02 -24.58
N ILE A 503 -8.24 -16.74 -24.15
CA ILE A 503 -8.55 -16.12 -22.87
C ILE A 503 -9.43 -17.06 -22.05
N ASP A 504 -8.88 -17.48 -20.92
CA ASP A 504 -9.60 -18.12 -19.84
C ASP A 504 -9.98 -17.08 -18.77
N LYS A 505 -10.93 -17.45 -17.92
CA LYS A 505 -11.22 -16.74 -16.67
C LYS A 505 -11.24 -17.72 -15.52
N GLN A 506 -10.71 -17.30 -14.39
CA GLN A 506 -10.74 -18.04 -13.15
C GLN A 506 -11.33 -17.15 -12.08
N TYR A 507 -12.50 -17.50 -11.55
CA TYR A 507 -13.01 -16.79 -10.40
C TYR A 507 -12.11 -17.06 -9.18
N ILE A 508 -11.72 -16.00 -8.49
CA ILE A 508 -10.86 -16.06 -7.32
C ILE A 508 -11.79 -15.97 -6.12
N PHE A 509 -12.01 -17.11 -5.46
CA PHE A 509 -12.73 -17.17 -4.19
C PHE A 509 -11.75 -17.31 -3.02
N ASN A 510 -10.60 -16.63 -3.15
CA ASN A 510 -9.37 -16.77 -2.37
C ASN A 510 -8.53 -18.01 -2.74
N LYS A 511 -7.24 -17.77 -3.03
CA LYS A 511 -6.28 -18.78 -3.53
C LYS A 511 -5.74 -19.66 -2.39
N ALA A 512 -5.61 -20.95 -2.72
CA ALA A 512 -5.17 -22.10 -1.93
C ALA A 512 -4.19 -21.86 -0.76
N LYS A 513 -4.60 -22.28 0.45
CA LYS A 513 -3.72 -22.62 1.59
C LYS A 513 -3.64 -24.14 1.73
N ALA A 514 -2.53 -24.76 2.12
CA ALA A 514 -2.65 -26.12 2.65
C ALA A 514 -3.53 -26.11 3.94
N TYR A 515 -4.56 -26.95 4.04
CA TYR A 515 -5.35 -27.08 5.28
C TYR A 515 -4.42 -27.20 6.49
N CYS A 516 -4.73 -26.45 7.54
CA CYS A 516 -3.97 -26.48 8.79
C CYS A 516 -3.80 -27.93 9.30
N SER A 517 -2.63 -28.22 9.88
CA SER A 517 -2.37 -29.54 10.45
C SER A 517 -3.23 -29.79 11.68
N SER A 518 -3.78 -30.99 11.81
CA SER A 518 -4.45 -31.44 13.03
C SER A 518 -4.18 -32.91 13.27
N SER A 519 -3.83 -33.31 14.48
CA SER A 519 -3.55 -34.71 14.79
C SER A 519 -3.79 -35.03 16.26
N GLY A 520 -4.50 -36.13 16.51
CA GLY A 520 -4.77 -36.60 17.85
C GLY A 520 -3.66 -37.46 18.45
N GLY A 521 -4.02 -38.19 19.50
CA GLY A 521 -3.11 -38.99 20.30
C GLY A 521 -3.88 -39.96 21.21
N GLY A 522 -3.17 -40.78 21.98
CA GLY A 522 -3.80 -41.74 22.88
C GLY A 522 -4.30 -43.00 22.17
N SER A 523 -5.00 -43.88 22.90
CA SER A 523 -5.52 -45.15 22.38
C SER A 523 -6.98 -45.39 22.70
N ASP A 524 -7.64 -44.45 23.37
CA ASP A 524 -8.96 -44.68 23.95
C ASP A 524 -9.99 -43.83 23.19
N GLU A 525 -9.71 -42.57 22.90
CA GLU A 525 -10.61 -41.64 22.21
C GLU A 525 -10.41 -41.68 20.68
N PHE A 526 -11.41 -42.17 19.94
CA PHE A 526 -11.33 -42.30 18.48
C PHE A 526 -12.72 -42.28 17.82
N ILE A 527 -12.78 -41.93 16.54
CA ILE A 527 -13.97 -41.93 15.70
C ILE A 527 -14.20 -43.36 15.20
N LEU A 528 -15.34 -43.97 15.55
CA LEU A 528 -15.68 -45.33 15.09
C LEU A 528 -16.43 -45.32 13.77
N ASN A 529 -17.29 -44.32 13.55
CA ASN A 529 -18.11 -44.24 12.34
C ASN A 529 -18.60 -42.81 12.07
N VAL A 530 -18.50 -42.38 10.81
CA VAL A 530 -19.10 -41.14 10.29
C VAL A 530 -20.17 -41.48 9.26
N THR A 531 -21.38 -40.95 9.45
CA THR A 531 -22.48 -41.06 8.47
C THR A 531 -23.04 -39.71 8.08
N ILE A 532 -23.06 -39.39 6.78
CA ILE A 532 -23.74 -38.24 6.17
C ILE A 532 -24.03 -38.55 4.69
N GLY A 533 -25.26 -38.34 4.23
CA GLY A 533 -25.63 -38.65 2.84
C GLY A 533 -25.28 -40.10 2.44
N SER A 534 -24.44 -40.28 1.41
CA SER A 534 -23.90 -41.58 1.01
C SER A 534 -22.64 -42.02 1.77
N ILE A 535 -22.01 -41.14 2.56
CA ILE A 535 -20.88 -41.48 3.42
C ILE A 535 -21.40 -42.32 4.59
N ASN A 536 -20.83 -43.52 4.75
CA ASN A 536 -20.96 -44.36 5.93
C ASN A 536 -19.65 -45.14 6.10
N ASN A 537 -18.69 -44.52 6.80
CA ASN A 537 -17.33 -45.03 6.92
C ASN A 537 -17.07 -45.51 8.35
N THR A 538 -16.79 -46.79 8.55
CA THR A 538 -16.46 -47.37 9.86
C THR A 538 -14.96 -47.60 9.92
N THR A 539 -14.31 -47.02 10.91
CA THR A 539 -12.85 -46.92 11.03
C THR A 539 -12.37 -47.51 12.35
N GLY A 540 -11.05 -47.55 12.54
CA GLY A 540 -10.41 -47.94 13.79
C GLY A 540 -9.38 -46.90 14.17
N GLN A 541 -8.92 -46.95 15.41
CA GLN A 541 -8.03 -45.97 16.03
C GLN A 541 -6.88 -45.49 15.13
N SER A 542 -6.86 -44.18 14.88
CA SER A 542 -5.73 -43.44 14.30
C SER A 542 -5.58 -42.07 14.98
N PHE A 543 -4.54 -41.33 14.63
CA PHE A 543 -4.37 -39.94 15.11
C PHE A 543 -4.94 -38.92 14.12
N TYR A 544 -4.71 -39.16 12.83
CA TYR A 544 -5.26 -38.42 11.72
C TYR A 544 -5.47 -39.41 10.57
N ALA A 545 -6.66 -39.39 9.97
CA ALA A 545 -6.96 -40.17 8.78
C ALA A 545 -7.59 -39.30 7.69
N ASP A 546 -7.01 -39.38 6.49
CA ASP A 546 -7.52 -38.72 5.29
C ASP A 546 -8.42 -39.68 4.51
N TYR A 547 -9.72 -39.40 4.51
CA TYR A 547 -10.74 -40.10 3.75
C TYR A 547 -11.37 -39.21 2.66
N THR A 548 -10.67 -38.19 2.16
CA THR A 548 -11.16 -37.29 1.09
C THR A 548 -11.50 -38.00 -0.23
N SER A 549 -11.06 -39.25 -0.42
CA SER A 549 -11.51 -40.10 -1.53
C SER A 549 -12.94 -40.64 -1.38
N ILE A 550 -13.57 -40.48 -0.21
CA ILE A 550 -14.95 -40.84 0.09
C ILE A 550 -15.79 -39.57 0.10
N SER A 551 -16.86 -39.53 -0.70
CA SER A 551 -17.70 -38.35 -0.82
C SER A 551 -19.20 -38.62 -0.81
N THR A 552 -19.98 -37.55 -0.63
CA THR A 552 -21.43 -37.49 -0.90
C THR A 552 -21.75 -36.18 -1.61
N ASP A 553 -22.77 -36.20 -2.46
CA ASP A 553 -23.29 -34.98 -3.07
C ASP A 553 -24.20 -34.24 -2.09
N VAL A 554 -24.08 -32.92 -2.03
CA VAL A 554 -24.90 -32.00 -1.24
C VAL A 554 -25.33 -30.82 -2.10
N ASN A 555 -26.56 -30.34 -1.92
CA ASN A 555 -27.07 -29.16 -2.62
C ASN A 555 -27.09 -27.96 -1.67
N ALA A 556 -26.73 -26.79 -2.20
CA ALA A 556 -26.77 -25.52 -1.48
C ALA A 556 -28.17 -25.25 -0.88
N GLY A 557 -28.21 -24.85 0.39
CA GLY A 557 -29.44 -24.57 1.14
C GLY A 557 -30.23 -25.79 1.63
N GLU A 558 -29.83 -27.02 1.30
CA GLU A 558 -30.49 -28.24 1.80
C GLU A 558 -29.82 -28.78 3.08
N SER A 559 -30.59 -29.48 3.94
CA SER A 559 -30.11 -29.98 5.23
C SER A 559 -29.77 -31.48 5.20
N TYR A 560 -28.58 -31.83 5.69
CA TYR A 560 -28.01 -33.17 5.70
C TYR A 560 -27.67 -33.60 7.13
N PRO A 561 -28.38 -34.59 7.70
CA PRO A 561 -28.08 -35.07 9.05
C PRO A 561 -26.75 -35.84 9.07
N VAL A 562 -25.88 -35.51 10.02
CA VAL A 562 -24.62 -36.19 10.29
C VAL A 562 -24.64 -36.90 11.63
N THR A 563 -24.05 -38.10 11.71
CA THR A 563 -23.85 -38.84 12.96
C THR A 563 -22.41 -39.34 13.06
N ILE A 564 -21.75 -39.02 14.17
CA ILE A 564 -20.40 -39.47 14.53
C ILE A 564 -20.50 -40.43 15.72
N THR A 565 -20.06 -41.67 15.56
CA THR A 565 -20.04 -42.66 16.64
C THR A 565 -18.69 -42.63 17.35
N ASN A 566 -18.69 -42.40 18.67
CA ASN A 566 -17.48 -42.50 19.49
C ASN A 566 -17.09 -43.98 19.69
N GLY A 567 -15.81 -44.30 19.50
CA GLY A 567 -15.25 -45.64 19.64
C GLY A 567 -15.05 -46.10 21.08
N ASP A 568 -14.93 -45.18 22.04
CA ASP A 568 -14.94 -45.49 23.47
C ASP A 568 -15.99 -44.66 24.20
N THR A 569 -16.91 -45.35 24.88
CA THR A 569 -18.06 -44.72 25.54
C THR A 569 -17.89 -44.57 27.05
N ASN A 570 -16.64 -44.67 27.55
CA ASN A 570 -16.34 -44.58 28.98
C ASN A 570 -16.03 -43.14 29.45
N TRP A 571 -15.80 -42.19 28.53
CA TRP A 571 -15.27 -40.86 28.84
C TRP A 571 -16.30 -39.75 28.57
N PRO A 572 -17.08 -39.33 29.58
CA PRO A 572 -18.14 -38.33 29.39
C PRO A 572 -17.63 -36.91 29.12
N ALA A 573 -16.32 -36.71 29.10
CA ALA A 573 -15.67 -35.43 28.80
C ALA A 573 -15.16 -35.36 27.34
N ASP A 574 -15.45 -36.37 26.52
CA ASP A 574 -15.14 -36.31 25.09
C ASP A 574 -16.00 -35.26 24.39
N GLU A 575 -15.36 -34.46 23.56
CA GLU A 575 -15.97 -33.40 22.75
C GLU A 575 -15.80 -33.72 21.26
N CYS A 576 -16.77 -33.31 20.45
CA CYS A 576 -16.72 -33.46 18.99
C CYS A 576 -16.96 -32.12 18.29
N GLY A 577 -16.12 -31.83 17.29
CA GLY A 577 -16.24 -30.68 16.38
C GLY A 577 -16.33 -31.13 14.92
N ILE A 578 -17.05 -30.35 14.11
CA ILE A 578 -17.20 -30.55 12.66
C ILE A 578 -17.06 -29.20 11.97
N TRP A 579 -16.26 -29.14 10.91
CA TRP A 579 -16.04 -27.96 10.06
C TRP A 579 -16.15 -28.35 8.59
N VAL A 580 -16.61 -27.42 7.76
CA VAL A 580 -16.67 -27.59 6.30
C VAL A 580 -16.17 -26.29 5.67
N ASP A 581 -15.35 -26.43 4.65
CA ASP A 581 -14.72 -25.32 3.92
C ASP A 581 -15.60 -24.91 2.71
N TRP A 582 -16.70 -24.19 2.95
CA TRP A 582 -17.71 -23.96 1.92
C TRP A 582 -17.23 -23.11 0.74
N ASN A 583 -16.21 -22.29 0.94
CA ASN A 583 -15.59 -21.46 -0.11
C ASN A 583 -14.40 -22.16 -0.81
N GLN A 584 -14.05 -23.39 -0.37
CA GLN A 584 -12.92 -24.21 -0.85
C GLN A 584 -11.58 -23.46 -0.88
N ASN A 585 -11.35 -22.57 0.09
CA ASN A 585 -10.09 -21.83 0.21
C ASN A 585 -9.07 -22.53 1.12
N GLU A 586 -9.41 -23.73 1.59
CA GLU A 586 -8.62 -24.59 2.45
C GLU A 586 -8.38 -24.03 3.88
N ASP A 587 -9.27 -23.13 4.33
CA ASP A 587 -9.40 -22.64 5.71
C ASP A 587 -10.70 -23.15 6.35
N PHE A 588 -10.69 -23.40 7.66
CA PHE A 588 -11.88 -23.85 8.40
C PHE A 588 -12.47 -22.76 9.30
N TYR A 589 -11.87 -21.56 9.33
CA TYR A 589 -12.26 -20.47 10.21
C TYR A 589 -13.19 -19.43 9.59
N ASP A 590 -13.40 -19.48 8.28
CA ASP A 590 -14.29 -18.53 7.59
C ASP A 590 -15.75 -18.69 8.02
N ASP A 591 -16.12 -19.93 8.34
CA ASP A 591 -17.46 -20.29 8.79
C ASP A 591 -17.49 -20.69 10.26
N ALA A 592 -18.64 -20.46 10.89
CA ALA A 592 -18.87 -20.96 12.23
C ALA A 592 -18.83 -22.51 12.25
N PRO A 593 -18.23 -23.14 13.28
CA PRO A 593 -18.26 -24.59 13.43
C PRO A 593 -19.69 -25.12 13.46
N VAL A 594 -19.91 -26.31 12.89
CA VAL A 594 -21.21 -26.96 12.93
C VAL A 594 -21.57 -27.26 14.39
N ILE A 595 -22.78 -26.88 14.81
CA ILE A 595 -23.23 -27.07 16.19
C ILE A 595 -23.52 -28.56 16.44
N VAL A 596 -22.64 -29.21 17.19
CA VAL A 596 -22.73 -30.65 17.49
C VAL A 596 -23.54 -30.92 18.77
N SER A 597 -24.58 -31.75 18.66
CA SER A 597 -25.32 -32.27 19.81
C SER A 597 -24.67 -33.53 20.38
N GLY A 598 -24.70 -33.68 21.71
CA GLY A 598 -24.06 -34.81 22.42
C GLY A 598 -22.61 -34.56 22.84
N SER A 599 -22.08 -33.36 22.57
CA SER A 599 -20.74 -32.88 22.95
C SER A 599 -20.86 -31.78 24.03
N PRO A 600 -20.13 -31.85 25.17
CA PRO A 600 -19.35 -33.01 25.62
C PRO A 600 -20.25 -34.20 25.98
N GLY A 601 -19.76 -35.41 25.78
CA GLY A 601 -20.46 -36.66 26.09
C GLY A 601 -19.88 -37.86 25.34
N VAL A 602 -20.40 -39.07 25.63
CA VAL A 602 -19.88 -40.34 25.08
C VAL A 602 -20.39 -40.67 23.66
N GLY A 603 -20.99 -39.70 22.99
CA GLY A 603 -21.67 -39.90 21.71
C GLY A 603 -22.91 -40.83 21.74
N PRO A 604 -23.47 -41.20 20.58
CA PRO A 604 -23.10 -40.65 19.27
C PRO A 604 -23.36 -39.14 19.21
N TYR A 605 -22.51 -38.43 18.48
CA TYR A 605 -22.65 -37.01 18.24
C TYR A 605 -23.48 -36.79 16.98
N THR A 606 -24.39 -35.83 16.99
CA THR A 606 -25.31 -35.57 15.87
C THR A 606 -25.39 -34.09 15.55
N ALA A 607 -25.46 -33.75 14.27
CA ALA A 607 -25.72 -32.39 13.80
C ALA A 607 -26.49 -32.40 12.47
N ASP A 608 -26.95 -31.24 12.03
CA ASP A 608 -27.46 -31.02 10.68
C ASP A 608 -26.46 -30.10 9.95
N ILE A 609 -25.89 -30.58 8.86
CA ILE A 609 -25.02 -29.78 7.98
C ILE A 609 -25.89 -29.15 6.90
N VAL A 610 -25.84 -27.84 6.76
CA VAL A 610 -26.55 -27.08 5.73
C VAL A 610 -25.50 -26.32 4.92
N PRO A 611 -25.18 -26.72 3.68
CA PRO A 611 -24.33 -25.92 2.82
C PRO A 611 -24.96 -24.54 2.63
N PRO A 612 -24.21 -23.44 2.84
CA PRO A 612 -24.67 -22.09 2.52
C PRO A 612 -25.17 -21.97 1.08
N VAL A 613 -26.05 -21.00 0.81
CA VAL A 613 -26.63 -20.80 -0.54
C VAL A 613 -25.58 -20.37 -1.56
N ASP A 614 -24.53 -19.74 -1.06
CA ASP A 614 -23.32 -19.26 -1.72
C ASP A 614 -22.15 -20.26 -1.67
N ALA A 615 -22.37 -21.48 -1.16
CA ALA A 615 -21.33 -22.51 -1.13
C ALA A 615 -20.80 -22.81 -2.54
N MET A 616 -19.47 -22.85 -2.69
CA MET A 616 -18.84 -22.99 -4.00
C MET A 616 -19.13 -24.38 -4.59
N PRO A 617 -19.55 -24.48 -5.87
CA PRO A 617 -19.79 -25.77 -6.49
C PRO A 617 -18.49 -26.59 -6.58
N GLY A 618 -18.60 -27.91 -6.43
CA GLY A 618 -17.45 -28.82 -6.48
C GLY A 618 -17.08 -29.43 -5.13
N PRO A 619 -15.94 -30.14 -5.07
CA PRO A 619 -15.53 -30.86 -3.87
C PRO A 619 -15.00 -29.92 -2.79
N THR A 620 -15.62 -29.91 -1.62
CA THR A 620 -15.13 -29.26 -0.39
C THR A 620 -14.75 -30.28 0.67
N ARG A 621 -13.82 -29.93 1.57
CA ARG A 621 -13.44 -30.75 2.72
C ARG A 621 -14.35 -30.53 3.92
N MET A 622 -14.79 -31.62 4.52
CA MET A 622 -15.36 -31.68 5.87
C MET A 622 -14.33 -32.31 6.81
N ARG A 623 -14.03 -31.65 7.93
CA ARG A 623 -13.18 -32.18 9.00
C ARG A 623 -14.02 -32.53 10.23
N VAL A 624 -13.78 -33.71 10.80
CA VAL A 624 -14.38 -34.18 12.05
C VAL A 624 -13.28 -34.43 13.07
N GLN A 625 -13.48 -33.95 14.30
CA GLN A 625 -12.55 -34.17 15.41
C GLN A 625 -13.29 -34.73 16.63
N ILE A 626 -12.69 -35.71 17.32
CA ILE A 626 -13.01 -36.05 18.71
C ILE A 626 -11.78 -35.72 19.57
N ILE A 627 -11.99 -35.04 20.70
CA ILE A 627 -10.93 -34.64 21.62
C ILE A 627 -11.38 -34.73 23.08
N TYR A 628 -10.49 -35.14 23.99
CA TYR A 628 -10.82 -35.29 25.42
C TYR A 628 -10.64 -33.99 26.20
N ASN A 629 -11.71 -33.53 26.86
CA ASN A 629 -11.70 -32.46 27.87
C ASN A 629 -11.00 -31.17 27.40
N GLN A 630 -11.20 -30.82 26.14
CA GLN A 630 -10.69 -29.62 25.46
C GLN A 630 -11.70 -29.20 24.40
N THR A 631 -11.83 -27.90 24.17
CA THR A 631 -12.65 -27.37 23.09
C THR A 631 -12.13 -27.83 21.73
N PRO A 632 -12.96 -28.44 20.87
CA PRO A 632 -12.57 -28.82 19.51
C PRO A 632 -12.15 -27.60 18.68
N ASP A 633 -11.09 -27.75 17.91
CA ASP A 633 -10.52 -26.75 17.00
C ASP A 633 -9.90 -27.47 15.78
N PRO A 634 -10.18 -27.02 14.55
CA PRO A 634 -9.83 -27.74 13.33
C PRO A 634 -8.33 -27.78 13.06
N CYS A 635 -7.53 -26.94 13.74
CA CYS A 635 -6.13 -26.65 13.43
C CYS A 635 -5.16 -26.90 14.59
N ILE A 636 -5.53 -27.74 15.58
CA ILE A 636 -4.62 -28.15 16.65
C ILE A 636 -3.55 -29.10 16.11
N ALA A 637 -2.36 -28.59 15.81
CA ALA A 637 -1.24 -29.35 15.23
C ALA A 637 -0.96 -30.71 15.89
N SER A 638 -1.10 -30.82 17.22
CA SER A 638 -1.13 -32.09 17.93
C SER A 638 -1.85 -32.00 19.28
N PHE A 639 -2.67 -32.99 19.65
CA PHE A 639 -3.27 -33.12 20.99
C PHE A 639 -3.12 -34.54 21.56
N LEU A 640 -3.24 -34.66 22.89
CA LEU A 640 -2.84 -35.88 23.62
C LEU A 640 -3.79 -37.07 23.47
N TYR A 641 -5.09 -36.81 23.31
CA TYR A 641 -6.16 -37.82 23.39
C TYR A 641 -7.29 -37.46 22.40
N GLY A 642 -7.47 -38.28 21.37
CA GLY A 642 -8.53 -38.16 20.36
C GLY A 642 -8.04 -38.43 18.92
N GLU A 643 -8.88 -38.10 17.93
CA GLU A 643 -8.67 -38.42 16.51
C GLU A 643 -9.28 -37.33 15.60
N VAL A 644 -8.72 -37.20 14.39
CA VAL A 644 -9.22 -36.33 13.32
C VAL A 644 -9.45 -37.15 12.05
N GLU A 645 -10.58 -36.94 11.38
CA GLU A 645 -10.90 -37.53 10.07
C GLU A 645 -11.38 -36.47 9.07
N ASP A 646 -10.85 -36.50 7.84
CA ASP A 646 -11.25 -35.61 6.74
C ASP A 646 -12.04 -36.37 5.66
N TYR A 647 -13.12 -35.76 5.14
CA TYR A 647 -14.02 -36.29 4.11
C TYR A 647 -14.34 -35.24 3.03
N THR A 648 -14.90 -35.64 1.88
CA THR A 648 -15.29 -34.71 0.81
C THR A 648 -16.82 -34.57 0.70
N LEU A 649 -17.33 -33.34 0.59
CA LEU A 649 -18.71 -33.07 0.18
C LEU A 649 -18.68 -32.45 -1.22
N ASN A 650 -19.45 -33.00 -2.18
CA ASN A 650 -19.56 -32.43 -3.52
C ASN A 650 -20.74 -31.46 -3.55
N VAL A 651 -20.49 -30.15 -3.55
CA VAL A 651 -21.51 -29.12 -3.56
C VAL A 651 -22.07 -28.93 -4.97
N ASN A 652 -23.38 -28.98 -5.10
CA ASN A 652 -24.11 -28.49 -6.28
C ASN A 652 -24.76 -27.15 -5.91
N SER A 653 -24.35 -26.07 -6.57
CA SER A 653 -24.96 -24.73 -6.44
C SER A 653 -25.19 -24.07 -7.80
N ASP A 654 -26.18 -23.17 -7.87
CA ASP A 654 -26.49 -22.34 -9.04
C ASP A 654 -25.54 -21.13 -9.07
N PHE A 655 -24.24 -21.35 -9.25
CA PHE A 655 -23.26 -20.27 -9.35
C PHE A 655 -23.59 -19.30 -10.51
N THR A 656 -23.71 -18.01 -10.20
CA THR A 656 -24.01 -16.95 -11.19
C THR A 656 -22.72 -16.50 -11.88
N ASP A 657 -22.63 -16.74 -13.19
CA ASP A 657 -21.51 -16.29 -14.03
C ASP A 657 -21.56 -14.76 -14.22
N TRP A 658 -20.80 -14.01 -13.42
CA TRP A 658 -20.89 -12.55 -13.33
C TRP A 658 -19.92 -11.79 -14.22
N LEU A 659 -18.90 -12.44 -14.78
CA LEU A 659 -17.93 -11.86 -15.71
C LEU A 659 -17.97 -12.59 -17.05
N THR A 660 -18.36 -11.92 -18.13
CA THR A 660 -18.33 -12.49 -19.50
C THR A 660 -17.26 -11.79 -20.35
N ILE A 661 -16.52 -12.56 -21.16
CA ILE A 661 -15.41 -12.05 -21.98
C ILE A 661 -15.74 -12.29 -23.46
N ASP A 662 -15.56 -11.27 -24.31
CA ASP A 662 -15.72 -11.37 -25.76
C ASP A 662 -14.75 -10.44 -26.52
N PRO A 663 -13.93 -10.94 -27.46
CA PRO A 663 -13.77 -12.36 -27.82
C PRO A 663 -12.88 -13.13 -26.83
N ILE A 664 -13.11 -14.44 -26.69
CA ILE A 664 -12.27 -15.34 -25.87
C ILE A 664 -11.03 -15.85 -26.59
N SER A 665 -10.88 -15.60 -27.89
CA SER A 665 -9.69 -15.96 -28.66
C SER A 665 -9.60 -15.09 -29.90
N GLY A 666 -8.40 -14.96 -30.45
CA GLY A 666 -8.21 -14.16 -31.65
C GLY A 666 -6.77 -14.10 -32.09
N ASN A 667 -6.54 -13.26 -33.10
CA ASN A 667 -5.21 -12.91 -33.53
C ASN A 667 -5.04 -11.39 -33.66
N VAL A 668 -3.83 -10.92 -33.43
CA VAL A 668 -3.44 -9.53 -33.59
C VAL A 668 -2.24 -9.49 -34.54
N SER A 669 -2.41 -8.87 -35.70
CA SER A 669 -1.31 -8.65 -36.64
C SER A 669 -0.16 -7.92 -35.95
N GLY A 670 1.08 -8.13 -36.38
CA GLY A 670 2.22 -7.37 -35.86
C GLY A 670 1.96 -5.86 -35.88
N GLN A 671 2.33 -5.16 -34.81
CA GLN A 671 2.05 -3.74 -34.57
C GLN A 671 0.55 -3.39 -34.50
N GLY A 672 -0.31 -4.38 -34.30
CA GLY A 672 -1.76 -4.23 -34.21
C GLY A 672 -2.24 -4.13 -32.76
N THR A 673 -3.48 -3.70 -32.61
CA THR A 673 -4.21 -3.68 -31.34
C THR A 673 -5.63 -4.20 -31.55
N THR A 674 -6.16 -4.94 -30.59
CA THR A 674 -7.56 -5.34 -30.51
C THR A 674 -8.13 -5.02 -29.14
N ASN A 675 -9.44 -4.83 -29.05
CA ASN A 675 -10.13 -4.64 -27.77
C ASN A 675 -10.90 -5.91 -27.41
N ILE A 676 -10.84 -6.29 -26.14
CA ILE A 676 -11.63 -7.35 -25.52
C ILE A 676 -12.63 -6.68 -24.59
N ASN A 677 -13.91 -7.03 -24.72
CA ASN A 677 -14.95 -6.53 -23.84
C ASN A 677 -15.10 -7.47 -22.63
N LEU A 678 -15.05 -6.92 -21.43
CA LEU A 678 -15.35 -7.59 -20.19
C LEU A 678 -16.71 -7.08 -19.69
N THR A 679 -17.72 -7.95 -19.69
CA THR A 679 -19.07 -7.62 -19.21
C THR A 679 -19.22 -8.10 -17.78
N PHE A 680 -19.48 -7.17 -16.88
CA PHE A 680 -19.76 -7.40 -15.46
C PHE A 680 -21.26 -7.38 -15.25
N ASN A 681 -21.80 -8.35 -14.50
CA ASN A 681 -23.24 -8.49 -14.30
C ASN A 681 -23.55 -8.95 -12.86
N SER A 682 -24.18 -8.07 -12.09
CA SER A 682 -24.56 -8.31 -10.69
C SER A 682 -26.00 -8.83 -10.52
N THR A 683 -26.63 -9.33 -11.59
CA THR A 683 -28.00 -9.87 -11.54
C THR A 683 -28.08 -11.10 -10.66
N GLY A 684 -28.89 -11.02 -9.60
CA GLY A 684 -29.06 -12.10 -8.63
C GLY A 684 -27.87 -12.30 -7.70
N MET A 685 -26.94 -11.35 -7.63
CA MET A 685 -25.81 -11.37 -6.71
C MET A 685 -26.12 -10.58 -5.44
N ASP A 686 -25.58 -11.04 -4.31
CA ASP A 686 -25.66 -10.36 -3.04
C ASP A 686 -24.63 -9.20 -2.99
N GLU A 687 -24.81 -8.27 -2.04
CA GLU A 687 -23.83 -7.21 -1.80
C GLU A 687 -22.50 -7.82 -1.32
N GLY A 688 -21.37 -7.36 -1.84
CA GLY A 688 -20.04 -7.86 -1.49
C GLY A 688 -19.00 -7.71 -2.59
N ASP A 689 -17.79 -8.17 -2.29
CA ASP A 689 -16.63 -8.17 -3.19
C ASP A 689 -16.51 -9.50 -3.93
N TYR A 690 -16.24 -9.43 -5.23
CA TYR A 690 -16.14 -10.57 -6.13
C TYR A 690 -14.86 -10.46 -6.95
N TYR A 691 -14.04 -11.50 -6.97
CA TYR A 691 -12.74 -11.47 -7.65
C TYR A 691 -12.65 -12.50 -8.78
N ALA A 692 -11.90 -12.18 -9.82
CA ALA A 692 -11.55 -13.09 -10.90
C ALA A 692 -10.17 -12.74 -11.49
N ASP A 693 -9.51 -13.73 -12.08
CA ASP A 693 -8.35 -13.56 -12.93
C ASP A 693 -8.80 -13.78 -14.38
N VAL A 694 -8.46 -12.84 -15.26
CA VAL A 694 -8.54 -13.05 -16.71
C VAL A 694 -7.16 -13.51 -17.20
N ILE A 695 -7.09 -14.75 -17.68
CA ILE A 695 -5.84 -15.44 -18.02
C ILE A 695 -5.72 -15.47 -19.53
N ILE A 696 -4.76 -14.73 -20.08
CA ILE A 696 -4.49 -14.63 -21.50
C ILE A 696 -3.31 -15.53 -21.82
N ASN A 697 -3.56 -16.64 -22.51
CA ASN A 697 -2.52 -17.51 -23.05
C ASN A 697 -2.19 -17.08 -24.48
N CYS A 698 -0.92 -16.97 -24.84
CA CYS A 698 -0.54 -16.53 -26.19
C CYS A 698 0.75 -17.19 -26.72
N ASN A 699 1.08 -16.88 -27.98
CA ASN A 699 2.27 -17.41 -28.68
C ASN A 699 3.50 -16.48 -28.58
N ASP A 700 3.48 -15.49 -27.68
CA ASP A 700 4.67 -14.74 -27.28
C ASP A 700 5.65 -15.68 -26.55
N PRO A 701 6.89 -15.85 -27.04
CA PRO A 701 7.88 -16.73 -26.43
C PRO A 701 8.42 -16.22 -25.08
N ASP A 702 8.36 -14.92 -24.83
CA ASP A 702 8.86 -14.28 -23.61
C ASP A 702 7.75 -14.21 -22.55
N GLN A 703 6.50 -13.96 -22.97
CA GLN A 703 5.32 -13.93 -22.10
C GLN A 703 4.18 -14.84 -22.59
N PRO A 704 4.30 -16.17 -22.45
CA PRO A 704 3.30 -17.11 -22.97
C PRO A 704 1.95 -17.04 -22.22
N GLN A 705 1.90 -16.38 -21.06
CA GLN A 705 0.70 -16.19 -20.25
C GLN A 705 0.75 -14.83 -19.53
N ILE A 706 -0.38 -14.11 -19.54
CA ILE A 706 -0.61 -12.90 -18.74
C ILE A 706 -1.86 -13.11 -17.87
N ILE A 707 -1.82 -12.65 -16.62
CA ILE A 707 -2.95 -12.68 -15.70
C ILE A 707 -3.38 -11.23 -15.40
N ILE A 708 -4.66 -10.93 -15.61
CA ILE A 708 -5.28 -9.62 -15.31
C ILE A 708 -6.22 -9.79 -14.12
N PRO A 709 -5.88 -9.26 -12.94
CA PRO A 709 -6.77 -9.29 -11.78
C PRO A 709 -8.02 -8.44 -12.00
N VAL A 710 -9.16 -8.95 -11.55
CA VAL A 710 -10.48 -8.33 -11.63
C VAL A 710 -11.13 -8.34 -10.26
N HIS A 711 -11.62 -7.18 -9.84
CA HIS A 711 -12.39 -6.98 -8.61
C HIS A 711 -13.70 -6.27 -8.94
N MET A 712 -14.82 -6.84 -8.52
CA MET A 712 -16.14 -6.28 -8.67
C MET A 712 -16.80 -6.11 -7.30
N ILE A 713 -17.27 -4.91 -7.00
CA ILE A 713 -17.98 -4.57 -5.78
C ILE A 713 -19.46 -4.47 -6.11
N VAL A 714 -20.30 -5.32 -5.51
CA VAL A 714 -21.75 -5.23 -5.62
C VAL A 714 -22.30 -4.52 -4.39
N THR A 715 -23.06 -3.46 -4.61
CA THR A 715 -23.70 -2.67 -3.54
C THR A 715 -25.20 -2.57 -3.74
N GLY A 716 -25.97 -2.43 -2.67
CA GLY A 716 -27.40 -2.18 -2.81
C GLY A 716 -27.69 -0.70 -3.07
N ALA A 717 -28.77 -0.41 -3.81
CA ALA A 717 -29.27 0.96 -3.90
C ALA A 717 -29.65 1.45 -2.50
N ARG A 718 -29.18 2.65 -2.13
CA ARG A 718 -29.64 3.34 -0.92
C ARG A 718 -30.37 4.61 -1.33
N PHE A 719 -31.34 4.99 -0.52
CA PHE A 719 -32.16 6.17 -0.73
C PHE A 719 -32.18 7.01 0.54
N VAL A 720 -32.46 8.30 0.38
CA VAL A 720 -32.64 9.22 1.49
C VAL A 720 -34.00 9.92 1.34
N ASP A 721 -34.83 9.77 2.37
CA ASP A 721 -36.13 10.41 2.48
C ASP A 721 -36.03 11.51 3.54
N ILE A 722 -36.00 12.76 3.08
CA ILE A 722 -35.83 13.96 3.92
C ILE A 722 -37.09 14.80 3.84
N LYS A 723 -37.57 15.23 5.01
CA LYS A 723 -38.63 16.24 5.12
C LYS A 723 -38.13 17.48 5.87
N VAL A 724 -38.33 18.65 5.27
CA VAL A 724 -37.90 19.94 5.80
C VAL A 724 -38.87 21.05 5.40
N PHE A 725 -39.17 21.96 6.32
CA PHE A 725 -39.90 23.19 6.02
C PHE A 725 -38.98 24.40 6.04
N LEU A 726 -39.30 25.37 5.19
CA LEU A 726 -38.70 26.69 5.15
C LEU A 726 -39.69 27.68 5.76
N GLU A 727 -39.23 28.52 6.69
CA GLU A 727 -40.10 29.50 7.34
C GLU A 727 -40.74 30.47 6.35
N GLY A 728 -39.94 30.99 5.41
CA GLY A 728 -40.36 32.04 4.48
C GLY A 728 -41.68 31.74 3.76
N PRO A 729 -41.73 30.68 2.95
CA PRO A 729 -42.94 30.33 2.18
C PRO A 729 -44.02 29.63 3.01
N PHE A 730 -43.84 29.41 4.31
CA PHE A 730 -44.78 28.59 5.09
C PHE A 730 -46.14 29.28 5.32
N SER A 731 -47.22 28.66 4.86
CA SER A 731 -48.59 29.18 4.92
C SER A 731 -49.52 28.29 5.75
N GLY A 732 -49.14 28.07 7.01
CA GLY A 732 -49.95 27.43 8.05
C GLY A 732 -49.95 25.89 8.06
N ILE A 733 -50.06 25.22 6.90
CA ILE A 733 -50.02 23.74 6.81
C ILE A 733 -48.94 23.26 5.83
N GLU A 734 -48.70 24.02 4.76
CA GLU A 734 -47.74 23.72 3.69
C GLU A 734 -47.05 25.02 3.25
N MET A 735 -46.01 24.92 2.45
CA MET A 735 -45.31 26.06 1.84
C MET A 735 -46.02 26.53 0.56
N THR A 736 -45.82 27.79 0.17
CA THR A 736 -46.23 28.32 -1.13
C THR A 736 -45.19 27.99 -2.21
N ASN A 737 -45.65 27.94 -3.47
CA ASN A 737 -44.85 27.64 -4.66
C ASN A 737 -44.81 28.83 -5.63
N ASP A 738 -44.84 30.05 -5.10
CA ASP A 738 -45.05 31.27 -5.90
C ASP A 738 -43.98 31.45 -6.98
N LEU A 739 -42.71 31.14 -6.67
CA LEU A 739 -41.60 31.15 -7.63
C LEU A 739 -41.81 30.21 -8.82
N ASN A 740 -42.37 29.02 -8.58
CA ASN A 740 -42.67 28.05 -9.64
C ASN A 740 -43.86 28.53 -10.49
N VAL A 741 -44.94 29.00 -9.85
CA VAL A 741 -46.13 29.55 -10.53
C VAL A 741 -45.78 30.77 -11.39
N ALA A 742 -44.86 31.61 -10.93
CA ALA A 742 -44.37 32.77 -11.68
C ALA A 742 -43.32 32.42 -12.76
N GLY A 743 -42.79 31.19 -12.75
CA GLY A 743 -41.78 30.73 -13.70
C GLY A 743 -40.39 31.32 -13.45
N TYR A 744 -40.06 31.63 -12.19
CA TYR A 744 -38.78 32.20 -11.79
C TYR A 744 -37.74 31.17 -11.33
N LEU A 745 -38.13 29.92 -11.05
CA LEU A 745 -37.17 28.88 -10.69
C LEU A 745 -36.17 28.63 -11.84
N PRO A 746 -34.86 28.57 -11.54
CA PRO A 746 -33.86 28.23 -12.54
C PRO A 746 -34.00 26.77 -12.97
N LEU A 747 -33.60 26.47 -14.21
CA LEU A 747 -33.59 25.12 -14.75
C LEU A 747 -32.31 24.34 -14.39
N ASP A 748 -31.25 25.06 -14.05
CA ASP A 748 -29.98 24.52 -13.54
C ASP A 748 -29.90 24.76 -12.02
N GLN A 749 -29.25 23.85 -11.30
CA GLN A 749 -29.05 23.99 -9.85
C GLN A 749 -28.24 25.26 -9.48
N PRO A 750 -28.60 26.02 -8.42
CA PRO A 750 -28.01 27.33 -8.11
C PRO A 750 -26.81 27.32 -7.13
N TYR A 751 -26.28 26.16 -6.77
CA TYR A 751 -25.26 25.95 -5.73
C TYR A 751 -23.82 25.84 -6.26
N ASP A 752 -23.58 26.11 -7.55
CA ASP A 752 -22.24 26.11 -8.19
C ASP A 752 -21.38 27.36 -7.86
N ILE A 753 -21.92 28.26 -7.03
CA ILE A 753 -21.27 29.49 -6.57
C ILE A 753 -20.87 29.42 -5.09
N GLU A 754 -20.02 30.35 -4.65
CA GLU A 754 -19.67 30.55 -3.24
C GLU A 754 -20.95 30.80 -2.40
N PRO A 755 -21.08 30.20 -1.19
CA PRO A 755 -20.07 29.43 -0.44
C PRO A 755 -19.97 27.95 -0.82
N TRP A 756 -20.98 27.36 -1.48
CA TRP A 756 -21.06 25.91 -1.64
C TRP A 756 -20.08 25.35 -2.66
N ASN A 757 -19.84 26.07 -3.76
CA ASN A 757 -18.99 25.64 -4.88
C ASN A 757 -19.31 24.18 -5.31
N TYR A 758 -20.60 23.84 -5.36
CA TYR A 758 -21.05 22.49 -5.66
C TYR A 758 -20.94 22.21 -7.16
N ASN A 759 -20.05 21.29 -7.54
CA ASN A 759 -19.74 20.94 -8.92
C ASN A 759 -20.79 20.03 -9.60
N GLY A 760 -21.96 19.84 -9.00
CA GLY A 760 -23.03 19.03 -9.56
C GLY A 760 -23.61 19.64 -10.84
N THR A 761 -24.04 18.78 -11.76
CA THR A 761 -24.55 19.16 -13.09
C THR A 761 -26.06 18.99 -13.22
N GLU A 762 -26.77 18.88 -12.09
CA GLU A 762 -28.22 18.70 -12.04
C GLU A 762 -28.95 19.83 -12.79
N SER A 763 -29.74 19.46 -13.78
CA SER A 763 -30.51 20.37 -14.61
C SER A 763 -31.77 19.68 -15.14
N VAL A 764 -32.82 20.46 -15.39
CA VAL A 764 -34.08 19.99 -15.98
C VAL A 764 -34.45 20.83 -17.19
N THR A 765 -35.19 20.24 -18.14
CA THR A 765 -35.68 21.01 -19.31
C THR A 765 -36.96 21.81 -19.01
N VAL A 766 -37.65 21.43 -17.93
CA VAL A 766 -38.84 22.08 -17.36
C VAL A 766 -38.95 21.64 -15.91
N ILE A 767 -39.45 22.51 -15.02
CA ILE A 767 -39.77 22.11 -13.64
C ILE A 767 -40.88 21.04 -13.69
N PRO A 768 -40.64 19.81 -13.19
CA PRO A 768 -41.46 18.64 -13.53
C PRO A 768 -42.77 18.54 -12.74
N ASP A 769 -42.83 19.15 -11.55
CA ASP A 769 -44.01 19.14 -10.68
C ASP A 769 -44.39 20.58 -10.28
N SER A 770 -45.71 20.86 -10.27
CA SER A 770 -46.24 22.15 -9.85
C SER A 770 -46.06 22.42 -8.36
N ASP A 771 -45.94 21.39 -7.51
CA ASP A 771 -45.77 21.54 -6.07
C ASP A 771 -44.30 21.78 -5.66
N ILE A 772 -43.36 21.84 -6.61
CA ILE A 772 -41.98 22.27 -6.33
C ILE A 772 -41.96 23.74 -5.93
N ILE A 773 -41.28 24.04 -4.82
CA ILE A 773 -41.14 25.41 -4.30
C ILE A 773 -39.78 26.02 -4.59
N ASP A 774 -38.71 25.22 -4.57
CA ASP A 774 -37.33 25.66 -4.83
C ASP A 774 -36.35 24.48 -5.00
N TRP A 775 -35.13 24.80 -5.40
CA TRP A 775 -33.94 23.95 -5.30
C TRP A 775 -33.41 23.90 -3.87
N ILE A 776 -32.89 22.74 -3.45
CA ILE A 776 -32.25 22.53 -2.16
C ILE A 776 -30.96 21.71 -2.34
N LEU A 777 -29.93 21.97 -1.55
CA LEU A 777 -28.68 21.19 -1.59
C LEU A 777 -28.61 20.30 -0.35
N ILE A 778 -28.48 19.00 -0.57
CA ILE A 778 -28.32 18.00 0.47
C ILE A 778 -26.86 17.57 0.51
N GLU A 779 -26.29 17.52 1.71
CA GLU A 779 -24.95 16.97 1.97
C GLU A 779 -25.06 15.81 2.94
N TYR A 780 -24.27 14.77 2.69
CA TYR A 780 -24.26 13.52 3.43
C TYR A 780 -22.93 13.38 4.17
N ARG A 781 -22.96 13.21 5.50
CA ARG A 781 -21.77 13.06 6.35
C ARG A 781 -21.79 11.72 7.07
N ASP A 782 -20.68 10.99 7.06
CA ASP A 782 -20.54 9.70 7.74
C ASP A 782 -19.61 9.81 8.95
N THR A 783 -20.17 9.65 10.15
CA THR A 783 -19.45 9.84 11.41
C THR A 783 -20.17 9.17 12.58
N THR A 784 -19.62 9.28 13.78
CA THR A 784 -20.18 8.65 14.99
C THR A 784 -21.21 9.50 15.74
N ASP A 785 -21.18 10.83 15.57
CA ASP A 785 -22.14 11.76 16.17
C ASP A 785 -22.22 13.10 15.40
N ALA A 786 -23.29 13.87 15.66
CA ALA A 786 -23.54 15.14 14.98
C ALA A 786 -22.48 16.22 15.24
N LEU A 787 -21.73 16.17 16.36
CA LEU A 787 -20.66 17.14 16.63
C LEU A 787 -19.45 16.88 15.73
N SER A 788 -19.17 15.60 15.47
CA SER A 788 -18.06 15.13 14.65
C SER A 788 -18.39 15.14 13.15
N ALA A 789 -19.63 15.47 12.78
CA ALA A 789 -20.07 15.57 11.40
C ALA A 789 -19.60 16.91 10.80
N ILE A 790 -18.30 17.06 10.56
CA ILE A 790 -17.64 18.23 9.96
C ILE A 790 -17.47 18.09 8.44
N GLY A 791 -17.02 19.14 7.74
CA GLY A 791 -16.87 19.10 6.27
C GLY A 791 -15.98 17.95 5.75
N ALA A 792 -14.95 17.57 6.51
CA ALA A 792 -14.05 16.44 6.17
C ALA A 792 -14.72 15.06 6.23
N THR A 793 -15.90 14.95 6.85
CA THR A 793 -16.69 13.70 6.92
C THR A 793 -17.76 13.61 5.83
N SER A 794 -17.81 14.59 4.91
CA SER A 794 -18.74 14.59 3.78
C SER A 794 -18.41 13.46 2.79
N ILE A 795 -19.37 12.56 2.56
CA ILE A 795 -19.26 11.44 1.60
C ILE A 795 -20.06 11.67 0.31
N GLY A 796 -20.84 12.75 0.24
CA GLY A 796 -21.53 13.16 -0.99
C GLY A 796 -22.38 14.40 -0.82
N ARG A 797 -22.74 15.02 -1.95
CA ARG A 797 -23.70 16.12 -2.05
C ARG A 797 -24.59 15.90 -3.26
N GLN A 798 -25.83 16.39 -3.22
CA GLN A 798 -26.78 16.33 -4.33
C GLN A 798 -27.73 17.52 -4.28
N ALA A 799 -27.92 18.20 -5.42
CA ALA A 799 -28.96 19.21 -5.57
C ALA A 799 -30.30 18.53 -5.92
N ALA A 800 -31.37 18.98 -5.28
CA ALA A 800 -32.69 18.34 -5.31
C ALA A 800 -33.81 19.39 -5.34
N PHE A 801 -35.05 18.94 -5.49
CA PHE A 801 -36.24 19.80 -5.37
C PHE A 801 -36.92 19.64 -4.02
N LEU A 802 -37.44 20.76 -3.50
CA LEU A 802 -38.25 20.80 -2.30
C LEU A 802 -39.73 21.01 -2.67
N LEU A 803 -40.62 20.15 -2.19
CA LEU A 803 -42.07 20.25 -2.41
C LEU A 803 -42.78 21.06 -1.32
N LYS A 804 -43.99 21.56 -1.63
CA LYS A 804 -44.85 22.33 -0.71
C LYS A 804 -45.08 21.64 0.64
N ASP A 805 -45.16 20.31 0.65
CA ASP A 805 -45.41 19.53 1.85
C ASP A 805 -44.13 19.26 2.67
N GLY A 806 -42.98 19.77 2.22
CA GLY A 806 -41.67 19.65 2.85
C GLY A 806 -40.84 18.46 2.38
N SER A 807 -41.36 17.60 1.51
CA SER A 807 -40.61 16.44 1.02
C SER A 807 -39.52 16.88 0.05
N VAL A 808 -38.33 16.28 0.16
CA VAL A 808 -37.21 16.48 -0.77
C VAL A 808 -37.21 15.34 -1.79
N VAL A 809 -37.21 15.69 -3.08
CA VAL A 809 -37.35 14.75 -4.20
C VAL A 809 -36.29 14.98 -5.26
N ASP A 810 -36.02 13.94 -6.05
CA ASP A 810 -35.08 13.94 -7.17
C ASP A 810 -35.63 14.78 -8.36
N LEU A 811 -34.84 14.89 -9.42
CA LEU A 811 -35.10 15.76 -10.57
C LEU A 811 -36.32 15.38 -11.41
N ASP A 812 -36.95 14.23 -11.14
CA ASP A 812 -38.24 13.85 -11.72
C ASP A 812 -39.44 14.47 -10.98
N GLY A 813 -39.20 15.12 -9.83
CA GLY A 813 -40.20 15.76 -8.98
C GLY A 813 -41.00 14.82 -8.08
N THR A 814 -40.67 13.52 -8.04
CA THR A 814 -41.49 12.51 -7.34
C THR A 814 -40.69 11.45 -6.58
N SER A 815 -39.53 11.04 -7.08
CA SER A 815 -38.70 10.01 -6.47
C SER A 815 -37.95 10.56 -5.27
N ILE A 816 -37.78 9.75 -4.22
CA ILE A 816 -36.86 10.07 -3.11
C ILE A 816 -35.41 10.03 -3.62
N LEU A 817 -34.50 10.71 -2.93
CA LEU A 817 -33.12 10.85 -3.38
C LEU A 817 -32.40 9.51 -3.38
N GLN A 818 -31.77 9.15 -4.49
CA GLN A 818 -30.90 7.98 -4.55
C GLN A 818 -29.47 8.37 -4.13
N PHE A 819 -28.91 7.62 -3.18
CA PHE A 819 -27.61 7.87 -2.57
C PHE A 819 -26.76 6.59 -2.59
N ASN A 820 -25.98 6.38 -3.64
CA ASN A 820 -25.17 5.15 -3.78
C ASN A 820 -23.76 5.33 -3.18
N LYS A 821 -23.67 5.56 -1.87
CA LYS A 821 -22.39 5.63 -1.14
C LYS A 821 -22.42 4.68 0.05
N SER A 822 -21.26 4.08 0.33
CA SER A 822 -21.06 3.27 1.53
C SER A 822 -21.09 4.13 2.79
N VAL A 823 -21.72 3.62 3.85
CA VAL A 823 -21.79 4.25 5.17
C VAL A 823 -21.13 3.31 6.16
N ILE A 824 -20.03 3.75 6.78
CA ILE A 824 -19.20 2.95 7.68
C ILE A 824 -19.65 3.14 9.13
N HIS A 825 -20.01 4.37 9.52
CA HIS A 825 -20.39 4.70 10.89
C HIS A 825 -21.90 4.93 11.01
N GLN A 826 -22.34 6.17 10.81
CA GLN A 826 -23.73 6.61 10.88
C GLN A 826 -23.92 7.81 9.95
N LEU A 827 -25.01 7.79 9.19
CA LEU A 827 -25.32 8.84 8.22
C LEU A 827 -25.97 10.04 8.92
N PHE A 828 -25.43 11.24 8.69
CA PHE A 828 -26.01 12.53 9.04
C PHE A 828 -26.25 13.34 7.77
N THR A 829 -27.29 14.17 7.75
CA THR A 829 -27.62 14.99 6.58
C THR A 829 -27.60 16.47 6.92
N VAL A 830 -26.96 17.26 6.07
CA VAL A 830 -26.98 18.72 6.10
C VAL A 830 -27.91 19.20 5.00
N VAL A 831 -28.77 20.15 5.34
CA VAL A 831 -29.68 20.83 4.42
C VAL A 831 -29.19 22.26 4.24
N TRP A 832 -28.84 22.60 3.01
CA TRP A 832 -28.43 23.93 2.59
C TRP A 832 -29.50 24.56 1.69
N HIS A 833 -29.74 25.85 1.89
CA HIS A 833 -30.68 26.63 1.08
C HIS A 833 -30.17 28.06 0.91
N ARG A 834 -30.64 28.74 -0.14
CA ARG A 834 -30.06 30.00 -0.64
C ARG A 834 -30.39 31.27 0.17
N ASN A 835 -31.38 31.21 1.05
CA ASN A 835 -31.81 32.36 1.88
C ASN A 835 -32.22 31.94 3.31
N HIS A 836 -31.99 30.67 3.68
CA HIS A 836 -32.27 30.12 5.00
C HIS A 836 -30.98 29.57 5.63
N LEU A 837 -30.92 29.60 6.96
CA LEU A 837 -29.79 29.01 7.70
C LEU A 837 -29.72 27.50 7.47
N GLY A 838 -28.53 27.02 7.10
CA GLY A 838 -28.27 25.60 6.97
C GLY A 838 -28.39 24.85 8.31
N VAL A 839 -28.87 23.61 8.26
CA VAL A 839 -29.05 22.75 9.44
C VAL A 839 -28.48 21.36 9.18
N ILE A 840 -28.02 20.69 10.24
CA ILE A 840 -27.64 19.27 10.20
C ILE A 840 -28.54 18.47 11.15
N SER A 841 -28.82 17.23 10.81
CA SER A 841 -29.55 16.30 11.67
C SER A 841 -28.89 16.17 13.06
N ALA A 842 -29.69 16.28 14.12
CA ALA A 842 -29.23 16.10 15.50
C ALA A 842 -28.89 14.64 15.84
N ASN A 843 -29.55 13.71 15.18
CA ASN A 843 -29.32 12.27 15.32
C ASN A 843 -29.00 11.68 13.94
N ALA A 844 -28.43 10.48 13.95
CA ALA A 844 -28.23 9.72 12.74
C ALA A 844 -29.56 9.41 12.04
N LEU A 845 -29.53 9.33 10.71
CA LEU A 845 -30.66 8.93 9.90
C LEU A 845 -31.05 7.48 10.21
N VAL A 846 -32.34 7.20 10.20
CA VAL A 846 -32.86 5.87 10.49
C VAL A 846 -32.95 5.08 9.19
N GLU A 847 -32.08 4.10 9.04
CA GLU A 847 -32.10 3.16 7.92
C GLU A 847 -33.21 2.10 8.12
N SER A 848 -34.00 1.87 7.07
CA SER A 848 -34.94 0.76 7.01
C SER A 848 -35.20 0.36 5.55
N GLY A 849 -34.69 -0.79 5.14
CA GLY A 849 -34.98 -1.37 3.82
C GLY A 849 -34.32 -0.64 2.66
N GLY A 850 -33.11 -0.12 2.88
CA GLY A 850 -32.34 0.68 1.94
C GLY A 850 -32.67 2.16 1.98
N VAL A 851 -33.57 2.62 2.85
CA VAL A 851 -34.01 4.02 2.93
C VAL A 851 -33.58 4.63 4.26
N TYR A 852 -32.80 5.70 4.20
CA TYR A 852 -32.41 6.54 5.32
C TYR A 852 -33.43 7.67 5.49
N ASN A 853 -34.14 7.68 6.62
CA ASN A 853 -35.24 8.60 6.86
C ASN A 853 -34.84 9.71 7.84
N TYR A 854 -35.22 10.95 7.54
CA TYR A 854 -35.12 12.06 8.48
C TYR A 854 -36.22 13.11 8.29
N ASP A 855 -36.82 13.56 9.40
CA ASP A 855 -37.87 14.57 9.37
C ASP A 855 -37.54 15.71 10.34
N PHE A 856 -37.04 16.82 9.79
CA PHE A 856 -36.72 18.03 10.53
C PHE A 856 -37.95 18.72 11.11
N THR A 857 -39.15 18.43 10.59
CA THR A 857 -40.37 19.22 10.86
C THR A 857 -41.03 18.91 12.20
N THR A 858 -40.60 17.84 12.87
CA THR A 858 -41.32 17.22 13.99
C THR A 858 -40.96 17.76 15.37
N GLY A 859 -39.86 18.51 15.52
CA GLY A 859 -39.46 19.01 16.84
C GLY A 859 -38.10 19.70 16.88
N SER A 860 -37.89 20.53 17.90
CA SER A 860 -36.65 21.30 18.12
C SER A 860 -35.38 20.45 18.17
N GLY A 861 -35.49 19.19 18.59
CA GLY A 861 -34.37 18.25 18.71
C GLY A 861 -34.00 17.52 17.41
N GLN A 862 -34.58 17.90 16.27
CA GLN A 862 -34.26 17.30 14.97
C GLN A 862 -33.05 17.96 14.30
N ALA A 863 -32.77 19.24 14.56
CA ALA A 863 -31.54 19.90 14.11
C ALA A 863 -30.53 20.00 15.24
N TYR A 864 -29.26 19.71 14.95
CA TYR A 864 -28.16 19.77 15.92
C TYR A 864 -27.94 21.20 16.44
N GLY A 865 -27.53 21.33 17.70
CA GLY A 865 -27.28 22.63 18.34
C GLY A 865 -28.51 23.27 19.00
N SER A 866 -28.32 24.45 19.57
CA SER A 866 -29.41 25.24 20.19
C SER A 866 -29.86 26.33 19.25
N PHE A 867 -31.18 26.55 19.13
CA PHE A 867 -31.76 27.53 18.21
C PHE A 867 -31.37 27.32 16.73
N SER A 868 -31.11 26.07 16.35
CA SER A 868 -30.76 25.69 14.98
C SER A 868 -31.94 25.68 14.01
N GLN A 869 -33.17 25.66 14.53
CA GLN A 869 -34.41 25.68 13.75
C GLN A 869 -35.52 26.40 14.50
N LYS A 870 -36.53 26.88 13.76
CA LYS A 870 -37.64 27.68 14.28
C LYS A 870 -38.90 26.85 14.43
N GLU A 871 -39.62 27.03 15.54
CA GLU A 871 -41.03 26.64 15.61
C GLU A 871 -41.86 27.67 14.83
N ILE A 872 -42.16 27.37 13.56
CA ILE A 872 -42.85 28.29 12.64
C ILE A 872 -44.30 28.51 13.12
N VAL A 873 -44.98 27.41 13.43
CA VAL A 873 -46.27 27.37 14.12
C VAL A 873 -46.24 26.24 15.14
N SER A 874 -47.14 26.26 16.12
CA SER A 874 -47.17 25.28 17.21
C SER A 874 -47.03 23.84 16.71
N GLY A 875 -45.92 23.18 17.06
CA GLY A 875 -45.63 21.79 16.71
C GLY A 875 -45.06 21.55 15.30
N ILE A 876 -44.81 22.58 14.50
CA ILE A 876 -44.17 22.48 13.18
C ILE A 876 -42.88 23.29 13.18
N TRP A 877 -41.79 22.64 12.79
CA TRP A 877 -40.44 23.19 12.80
C TRP A 877 -39.90 23.34 11.37
N GLY A 878 -39.01 24.31 11.18
CA GLY A 878 -38.32 24.53 9.91
C GLY A 878 -37.14 25.48 10.02
N LEU A 879 -36.47 25.73 8.90
CA LEU A 879 -35.27 26.55 8.85
C LEU A 879 -35.61 28.02 9.03
N TYR A 880 -34.74 28.75 9.72
CA TYR A 880 -34.82 30.20 9.84
C TYR A 880 -34.55 30.86 8.49
N SER A 881 -35.43 31.77 8.08
CA SER A 881 -35.22 32.60 6.88
C SER A 881 -34.52 33.91 7.22
N GLY A 882 -33.67 34.41 6.32
CA GLY A 882 -33.03 35.73 6.45
C GLY A 882 -31.52 35.76 6.18
N ASP A 883 -30.90 34.62 5.87
CA ASP A 883 -29.47 34.52 5.56
C ASP A 883 -29.25 34.70 4.05
N GLY A 884 -29.40 35.94 3.58
CA GLY A 884 -29.39 36.26 2.14
C GLY A 884 -27.99 36.31 1.53
N ASN A 885 -26.94 36.42 2.35
CA ASN A 885 -25.55 36.40 1.91
C ASN A 885 -24.91 35.01 2.06
N CYS A 886 -25.58 34.09 2.75
CA CYS A 886 -25.21 32.70 2.95
C CYS A 886 -23.93 32.52 3.82
N ASP A 887 -23.67 33.45 4.73
CA ASP A 887 -22.52 33.40 5.66
C ASP A 887 -22.80 32.59 6.93
N GLY A 888 -24.03 32.05 7.06
CA GLY A 888 -24.45 31.26 8.20
C GLY A 888 -24.93 32.09 9.40
N TYR A 889 -25.10 33.41 9.27
CA TYR A 889 -25.56 34.30 10.34
C TYR A 889 -26.56 35.34 9.84
N ILE A 890 -27.77 35.36 10.41
CA ILE A 890 -28.76 36.40 10.10
C ILE A 890 -28.40 37.69 10.84
N ASN A 891 -27.82 38.64 10.10
CA ASN A 891 -27.27 39.87 10.65
C ASN A 891 -27.43 41.06 9.69
N ASP A 892 -26.97 42.25 10.12
CA ASP A 892 -27.12 43.51 9.37
C ASP A 892 -26.57 43.41 7.93
N SER A 893 -25.60 42.52 7.67
CA SER A 893 -25.03 42.31 6.33
C SER A 893 -26.06 41.76 5.33
N ASP A 894 -26.94 40.85 5.75
CA ASP A 894 -28.02 40.33 4.89
C ASP A 894 -28.97 41.44 4.48
N LYS A 895 -29.26 42.34 5.42
CA LYS A 895 -30.13 43.47 5.15
C LYS A 895 -29.45 44.53 4.28
N SER A 896 -28.25 44.98 4.65
CA SER A 896 -27.59 46.11 3.98
C SER A 896 -26.98 45.74 2.64
N ASN A 897 -26.45 44.52 2.51
CA ASN A 897 -25.70 44.11 1.33
C ASN A 897 -26.59 43.36 0.33
N ILE A 898 -27.63 42.65 0.81
CA ILE A 898 -28.50 41.83 -0.03
C ILE A 898 -29.87 42.50 -0.18
N TRP A 899 -30.70 42.52 0.88
CA TRP A 899 -32.08 43.00 0.80
C TRP A 899 -32.18 44.45 0.29
N GLU A 900 -31.42 45.40 0.84
CA GLU A 900 -31.47 46.82 0.41
C GLU A 900 -31.10 47.01 -1.06
N SER A 901 -30.22 46.16 -1.59
CA SER A 901 -29.79 46.21 -3.00
C SER A 901 -30.84 45.66 -3.97
N GLN A 902 -31.69 44.75 -3.48
CA GLN A 902 -32.71 44.04 -4.25
C GLN A 902 -34.12 44.58 -4.01
N ALA A 903 -34.34 45.43 -2.99
CA ALA A 903 -35.64 45.96 -2.61
C ALA A 903 -36.39 46.62 -3.79
N GLY A 904 -37.60 46.12 -4.05
CA GLY A 904 -38.48 46.49 -5.16
C GLY A 904 -38.26 45.67 -6.45
N ALA A 905 -37.39 44.66 -6.43
CA ALA A 905 -37.22 43.70 -7.52
C ALA A 905 -38.20 42.51 -7.37
N ALA A 906 -38.54 41.89 -8.50
CA ALA A 906 -39.32 40.66 -8.55
C ALA A 906 -38.57 39.58 -9.31
N GLY A 907 -38.46 38.37 -8.77
CA GLY A 907 -37.74 37.25 -9.38
C GLY A 907 -37.08 36.29 -8.39
N TYR A 908 -36.11 35.51 -8.86
CA TYR A 908 -35.36 34.55 -8.03
C TYR A 908 -34.17 35.25 -7.34
N PHE A 909 -34.42 35.84 -6.17
CA PHE A 909 -33.45 36.65 -5.43
C PHE A 909 -33.22 36.13 -4.02
N THR A 910 -31.99 36.20 -3.50
CA THR A 910 -31.66 35.73 -2.14
C THR A 910 -32.20 36.63 -1.03
N GLY A 911 -32.53 37.89 -1.34
CA GLY A 911 -33.20 38.82 -0.42
C GLY A 911 -34.73 38.68 -0.36
N ASP A 912 -35.33 37.83 -1.19
CA ASP A 912 -36.74 37.43 -1.10
C ASP A 912 -36.84 36.36 0.00
N PHE A 913 -37.09 36.78 1.23
CA PHE A 913 -37.04 35.94 2.43
C PHE A 913 -38.36 35.22 2.70
N ASN A 914 -39.48 35.71 2.21
CA ASN A 914 -40.76 35.00 2.26
C ASN A 914 -41.04 34.14 1.01
N MET A 915 -40.21 34.28 -0.04
CA MET A 915 -40.26 33.51 -1.28
C MET A 915 -41.55 33.73 -2.09
N ASP A 916 -42.15 34.91 -1.99
CA ASP A 916 -43.37 35.29 -2.72
C ASP A 916 -43.10 35.93 -4.09
N CYS A 917 -41.83 35.94 -4.51
CA CYS A 917 -41.25 36.54 -5.70
C CYS A 917 -40.92 38.04 -5.60
N ASP A 918 -41.36 38.77 -4.58
CA ASP A 918 -41.19 40.21 -4.48
C ASP A 918 -40.27 40.58 -3.29
N VAL A 919 -39.11 41.18 -3.56
CA VAL A 919 -38.23 41.66 -2.47
C VAL A 919 -38.77 42.98 -1.92
N ASP A 920 -39.49 42.95 -0.80
CA ASP A 920 -40.16 44.12 -0.25
C ASP A 920 -40.05 44.26 1.29
N ASN A 921 -40.83 45.16 1.87
CA ASN A 921 -40.73 45.42 3.31
C ASN A 921 -41.27 44.28 4.18
N ILE A 922 -42.04 43.34 3.63
CA ILE A 922 -42.52 42.14 4.33
C ILE A 922 -41.33 41.23 4.62
N ASP A 923 -40.45 40.96 3.66
CA ASP A 923 -39.22 40.20 3.88
C ASP A 923 -38.42 40.73 5.05
N LYS A 924 -38.22 42.04 5.08
CA LYS A 924 -37.45 42.65 6.15
C LYS A 924 -38.21 42.64 7.48
N ASN A 925 -39.45 43.14 7.49
CA ASN A 925 -40.14 43.45 8.74
C ASN A 925 -40.72 42.21 9.42
N ASP A 926 -41.21 41.26 8.62
CA ASP A 926 -41.99 40.13 9.10
C ASP A 926 -41.15 38.84 9.13
N ILE A 927 -40.05 38.76 8.37
CA ILE A 927 -39.14 37.59 8.34
C ILE A 927 -37.76 37.90 8.94
N TRP A 928 -36.99 38.82 8.37
CA TRP A 928 -35.61 39.07 8.79
C TRP A 928 -35.50 39.66 10.20
N ILE A 929 -36.28 40.72 10.55
CA ILE A 929 -36.22 41.36 11.88
C ILE A 929 -36.47 40.35 13.02
N PRO A 930 -37.50 39.48 12.97
CA PRO A 930 -37.71 38.46 14.00
C PRO A 930 -36.58 37.44 14.17
N ASN A 931 -35.75 37.25 13.13
CA ASN A 931 -34.71 36.23 13.08
C ASN A 931 -33.29 36.79 13.26
N GLU A 932 -33.15 38.11 13.38
CA GLU A 932 -31.88 38.79 13.61
C GLU A 932 -31.14 38.21 14.82
N GLY A 933 -29.88 37.82 14.62
CA GLY A 933 -29.01 37.24 15.64
C GLY A 933 -29.01 35.71 15.71
N MET A 934 -29.76 35.03 14.84
CA MET A 934 -29.66 33.58 14.67
C MET A 934 -28.46 33.21 13.78
N GLY A 935 -27.90 32.02 13.99
CA GLY A 935 -26.79 31.51 13.18
C GLY A 935 -26.84 29.99 13.06
N SER A 936 -26.27 29.47 11.97
CA SER A 936 -26.18 28.03 11.72
C SER A 936 -25.39 27.33 12.83
N GLN A 937 -25.74 26.07 13.07
CA GLN A 937 -25.06 25.19 14.02
C GLN A 937 -24.39 24.00 13.32
N VAL A 938 -24.31 24.03 11.99
CA VAL A 938 -23.59 23.01 11.21
C VAL A 938 -22.10 23.07 11.60
N PRO A 939 -21.48 21.95 12.03
CA PRO A 939 -20.05 21.93 12.33
C PRO A 939 -19.20 22.16 11.08
N ASP A 940 -18.15 22.97 11.23
CA ASP A 940 -17.15 23.25 10.19
C ASP A 940 -16.01 22.23 10.18
#